data_AF-F7J0D5-F1
#
_entry.id   AF-F7J0D5-F1
#
_cell.length_a   1.000
_cell.length_b   1.000
_cell.length_c   1.000
_cell.angle_alpha   90.00
_cell.angle_beta   90.00
_cell.angle_gamma   90.00
#
_symmetry.space_group_name_H-M   'P 1'
#
loop_
_entity.id
_entity.type
_entity.pdbx_description
1 polymer ?
#
loop_
_entity_poly.entity_id
_entity_poly.type
_entity_poly.pdbx_seq_one_letter_code
_entity_poly.pdbx_strand_id
1 'polypeptide(L)'
;MRKRKRFKLITTITLIFTFLLTNIKVFAVEINSTDAESYLNYNSPTWGKVLPIGNHRYYVPDLRTCYCLNTGALNPTGQDYTEEIPVDGGIETIIYWGYPAKDGSEWGISADEYRYCTQLAIWAYQKEVGLSRGIDRTRLQDGTVSLSRLKPVIDFLVEKGLNKEMPTFFEVSPNDIIAHQEGDYFVSEPIKIKSDYEFKDAKVTIKSSSNPGLKDVVKIKDMDGDERNTYNSNESFKVYIPIDAETGDIKVDVKATIELPASLAYATPVAGKQDMALVDLRYQNMNKDNVTVSWTGLNGAIEIVKKGDDGSLLTGAKFVLKNKEGNQIAEATSENGRVVFNDIKPGEYIIEEVEAPLGYLITNPVNITVKPNKVTTAEIVDTQIKGRVEITKIDEETGEPISGAEFEMVKADNNEVVEKMTTGENGKVLSGLHPFGNYIVRETKAPNKYVLNGKEYPVTINEHMKTIEITHANRKIKGRVSIHKIDEEMPELSLKGAVLGIYDDAGNEVDRLTTDEKGAATSKYLDYGHYIGKELQAPEGYKLSDKTIDINITEDDKVYSYDFTNKVMKSRIQIVKVDSENEEKPVANAGFKVVAVNVNGIEPGTIVDKVKTDENGFAFTKELRYGVYKFIEDETPEGYWASDKEYTININEDNKVYVKYVKNAPIQAKLRFVKVDSKDSKPLEGVKFQVRNTDTNKLVEFTNFVGIIPHKTTTLTTDKNGEIITQQHLAYGNYQLEEAKPKDGYISIKPIPFKIDENTALEDIKDLGTVYTIKVSNDRITGDMELLKVDSETKEPLTDIEFKVKALDGLMKGQTWDLKSNDKGIVSLKGLEYGHYKIEEVKTLWNYVINKEPIFFDVKENGQVVKLEMEIKR
;
A
#
# COMPACT_ATOMS: atom_id res chain seq x y z
N MET A 1 10.74 -43.64 -68.49
CA MET A 1 10.68 -44.07 -69.92
C MET A 1 11.61 -43.21 -70.77
N ARG A 2 12.19 -43.82 -71.83
CA ARG A 2 13.08 -43.25 -72.88
C ARG A 2 14.56 -43.01 -72.51
N LYS A 3 15.34 -44.10 -72.56
CA LYS A 3 16.78 -44.09 -72.84
C LYS A 3 17.02 -43.71 -74.31
N ARG A 4 17.72 -42.59 -74.57
CA ARG A 4 18.32 -42.29 -75.89
C ARG A 4 19.79 -42.72 -75.85
N LYS A 5 20.14 -43.75 -76.62
CA LYS A 5 21.53 -44.15 -76.90
C LYS A 5 22.18 -43.04 -77.73
N ARG A 6 23.27 -42.43 -77.24
CA ARG A 6 24.15 -41.54 -78.01
C ARG A 6 25.21 -42.40 -78.70
N PHE A 7 25.26 -42.33 -80.04
CA PHE A 7 26.40 -42.78 -80.84
C PHE A 7 27.63 -41.91 -80.49
N LYS A 8 28.77 -42.55 -80.19
CA LYS A 8 30.07 -41.87 -80.11
C LYS A 8 30.57 -41.62 -81.53
N LEU A 9 30.59 -40.35 -81.93
CA LEU A 9 31.28 -39.86 -83.12
C LEU A 9 32.78 -39.88 -82.79
N ILE A 10 33.55 -40.69 -83.51
CA ILE A 10 35.01 -40.60 -83.50
C ILE A 10 35.35 -39.38 -84.35
N THR A 11 35.72 -38.28 -83.71
CA THR A 11 36.09 -37.04 -84.38
C THR A 11 37.47 -37.21 -85.02
N THR A 12 37.46 -37.53 -86.31
CA THR A 12 38.63 -37.47 -87.20
C THR A 12 39.18 -36.03 -87.17
N ILE A 13 40.37 -35.83 -86.60
CA ILE A 13 41.10 -34.56 -86.66
C ILE A 13 41.41 -34.28 -88.14
N THR A 14 40.69 -33.31 -88.69
CA THR A 14 40.87 -32.85 -90.06
C THR A 14 41.92 -31.74 -90.02
N LEU A 15 43.19 -32.07 -90.23
CA LEU A 15 44.23 -31.07 -90.49
C LEU A 15 43.99 -30.51 -91.89
N ILE A 16 43.39 -29.33 -91.97
CA ILE A 16 43.21 -28.58 -93.20
C ILE A 16 44.55 -27.93 -93.55
N PHE A 17 45.37 -28.60 -94.36
CA PHE A 17 46.46 -27.94 -95.06
C PHE A 17 45.85 -27.12 -96.20
N THR A 18 45.74 -25.81 -96.00
CA THR A 18 45.36 -24.86 -97.05
C THR A 18 46.57 -24.70 -97.98
N PHE A 19 46.55 -25.36 -99.14
CA PHE A 19 47.49 -25.08 -100.22
C PHE A 19 47.20 -23.66 -100.75
N LEU A 20 47.97 -22.67 -100.29
CA LEU A 20 48.08 -21.38 -100.94
C LEU A 20 48.88 -21.57 -102.23
N LEU A 21 48.14 -21.87 -103.31
CA LEU A 21 48.56 -21.64 -104.69
C LEU A 21 48.88 -20.16 -104.85
N THR A 22 50.12 -19.80 -104.55
CA THR A 22 50.73 -18.57 -105.07
C THR A 22 51.59 -18.97 -106.25
N ASN A 23 51.35 -18.31 -107.38
CA ASN A 23 52.17 -18.39 -108.59
C ASN A 23 53.61 -18.02 -108.25
N ILE A 24 54.38 -18.99 -107.79
CA ILE A 24 55.82 -18.86 -107.62
C ILE A 24 56.40 -19.11 -109.00
N LYS A 25 56.99 -18.05 -109.58
CA LYS A 25 57.96 -18.20 -110.68
C LYS A 25 58.86 -19.36 -110.29
N VAL A 26 58.84 -20.46 -111.05
CA VAL A 26 59.72 -21.58 -110.76
C VAL A 26 61.14 -21.05 -110.83
N PHE A 27 61.74 -20.82 -109.66
CA PHE A 27 63.12 -20.44 -109.57
C PHE A 27 63.88 -21.69 -109.95
N ALA A 28 64.70 -21.57 -110.98
CA ALA A 28 65.74 -22.53 -111.27
C ALA A 28 66.48 -22.89 -109.97
N VAL A 29 66.43 -24.16 -109.58
CA VAL A 29 67.19 -24.69 -108.45
C VAL A 29 68.42 -25.37 -109.01
N GLU A 30 69.58 -24.75 -108.84
CA GLU A 30 70.84 -25.38 -109.21
C GLU A 30 71.09 -26.56 -108.26
N ILE A 31 71.18 -27.78 -108.79
CA ILE A 31 71.53 -28.95 -108.00
C ILE A 31 72.93 -29.41 -108.40
N ASN A 32 73.77 -29.58 -107.39
CA ASN A 32 75.13 -30.07 -107.50
C ASN A 32 75.28 -31.46 -106.87
N SER A 33 76.35 -32.14 -107.26
CA SER A 33 76.78 -33.36 -106.59
C SER A 33 78.28 -33.38 -106.36
N THR A 34 78.68 -34.08 -105.30
CA THR A 34 80.08 -34.39 -105.01
C THR A 34 80.22 -35.86 -104.70
N ASP A 35 81.39 -36.43 -105.01
CA ASP A 35 81.76 -37.76 -104.55
C ASP A 35 81.70 -37.81 -103.01
N ALA A 36 81.22 -38.94 -102.50
CA ALA A 36 81.07 -39.21 -101.09
C ALA A 36 81.35 -40.69 -100.80
N GLU A 37 81.51 -41.02 -99.53
CA GLU A 37 81.76 -42.40 -99.12
C GLU A 37 80.55 -43.30 -99.44
N SER A 38 80.83 -44.41 -100.13
CA SER A 38 79.88 -45.52 -100.26
C SER A 38 80.05 -46.48 -99.10
N TYR A 39 79.11 -46.45 -98.16
CA TYR A 39 79.17 -47.31 -96.98
C TYR A 39 78.87 -48.78 -97.26
N LEU A 40 78.03 -49.07 -98.27
CA LEU A 40 77.63 -50.42 -98.64
C LEU A 40 78.00 -50.73 -100.10
N ASN A 41 78.10 -52.02 -100.39
CA ASN A 41 78.19 -52.53 -101.75
C ASN A 41 76.84 -53.05 -102.23
N TYR A 42 76.65 -53.13 -103.54
CA TYR A 42 75.45 -53.65 -104.20
C TYR A 42 75.82 -54.70 -105.24
N ASN A 43 75.26 -55.89 -105.12
CA ASN A 43 75.36 -56.91 -106.17
C ASN A 43 74.48 -56.49 -107.35
N SER A 44 75.06 -55.79 -108.33
CA SER A 44 74.32 -55.16 -109.43
C SER A 44 73.87 -56.19 -110.49
N PRO A 45 72.55 -56.36 -110.74
CA PRO A 45 72.07 -57.21 -111.83
C PRO A 45 72.47 -56.65 -113.19
N THR A 46 72.61 -55.34 -113.30
CA THR A 46 72.90 -54.66 -114.55
C THR A 46 74.32 -54.92 -115.02
N TRP A 47 75.29 -54.98 -114.10
CA TRP A 47 76.73 -55.12 -114.46
C TRP A 47 77.31 -56.49 -114.10
N GLY A 48 76.53 -57.37 -113.45
CA GLY A 48 76.96 -58.72 -113.08
C GLY A 48 78.11 -58.77 -112.07
N LYS A 49 78.35 -57.68 -111.34
CA LYS A 49 79.42 -57.55 -110.33
C LYS A 49 78.98 -56.74 -109.12
N VAL A 50 79.68 -56.94 -108.00
CA VAL A 50 79.51 -56.19 -106.76
C VAL A 50 80.21 -54.85 -106.86
N LEU A 51 79.51 -53.76 -106.55
CA LEU A 51 80.01 -52.39 -106.68
C LEU A 51 79.62 -51.53 -105.48
N PRO A 52 80.42 -50.53 -105.09
CA PRO A 52 79.99 -49.50 -104.15
C PRO A 52 78.70 -48.82 -104.65
N ILE A 53 77.74 -48.56 -103.76
CA ILE A 53 76.49 -47.88 -104.11
C ILE A 53 76.33 -46.56 -103.35
N GLY A 54 75.70 -45.57 -104.00
CA GLY A 54 75.37 -44.30 -103.34
C GLY A 54 76.57 -43.42 -102.99
N ASN A 55 77.65 -43.47 -103.77
CA ASN A 55 78.89 -42.70 -103.57
C ASN A 55 78.76 -41.20 -103.88
N HIS A 56 77.56 -40.61 -103.85
CA HIS A 56 77.37 -39.20 -104.17
C HIS A 56 76.47 -38.53 -103.15
N ARG A 57 76.79 -37.26 -102.86
CA ARG A 57 75.93 -36.34 -102.11
C ARG A 57 75.33 -35.35 -103.09
N TYR A 58 74.07 -35.04 -102.89
CA TYR A 58 73.37 -34.05 -103.69
C TYR A 58 72.94 -32.90 -102.81
N TYR A 59 73.13 -31.69 -103.29
CA TYR A 59 72.85 -30.48 -102.54
C TYR A 59 72.58 -29.30 -103.48
N VAL A 60 71.91 -28.31 -102.95
CA VAL A 60 71.78 -26.97 -103.55
C VAL A 60 72.88 -26.04 -102.99
N PRO A 61 73.17 -24.88 -103.61
CA PRO A 61 74.30 -24.02 -103.20
C PRO A 61 74.36 -23.63 -101.70
N ASP A 62 73.23 -23.61 -101.00
CA ASP A 62 73.16 -23.35 -99.55
C ASP A 62 73.31 -24.62 -98.67
N LEU A 63 73.75 -25.73 -99.29
CA LEU A 63 74.05 -27.03 -98.68
C LEU A 63 72.83 -27.78 -98.14
N ARG A 64 71.59 -27.36 -98.45
CA ARG A 64 70.42 -28.19 -98.16
C ARG A 64 70.49 -29.51 -98.90
N THR A 65 70.02 -30.56 -98.24
CA THR A 65 70.16 -31.93 -98.71
C THR A 65 69.18 -32.20 -99.84
N CYS A 66 69.70 -32.81 -100.90
CA CYS A 66 68.89 -33.38 -101.97
C CYS A 66 69.03 -34.91 -101.99
N TYR A 67 67.95 -35.59 -102.36
CA TYR A 67 67.91 -37.02 -102.60
C TYR A 67 67.61 -37.33 -104.05
N CYS A 68 68.36 -38.26 -104.62
CA CYS A 68 68.10 -38.79 -105.95
C CYS A 68 66.83 -39.65 -105.94
N LEU A 69 65.97 -39.47 -106.94
CA LEU A 69 64.70 -40.16 -107.11
C LEU A 69 64.72 -41.21 -108.23
N ASN A 70 65.84 -41.40 -108.94
CA ASN A 70 65.94 -42.42 -109.97
C ASN A 70 67.37 -43.02 -110.02
N THR A 71 67.48 -44.32 -109.78
CA THR A 71 68.81 -44.97 -109.78
C THR A 71 69.41 -44.98 -111.18
N GLY A 72 70.75 -45.03 -111.26
CA GLY A 72 71.59 -45.31 -112.45
C GLY A 72 71.54 -44.31 -113.62
N ALA A 73 71.00 -43.12 -113.42
CA ALA A 73 71.21 -41.97 -114.29
C ALA A 73 72.47 -41.20 -113.83
N LEU A 74 73.03 -40.36 -114.70
CA LEU A 74 74.21 -39.55 -114.39
C LEU A 74 73.90 -38.48 -113.34
N ASN A 75 74.88 -38.16 -112.49
CA ASN A 75 74.69 -37.20 -111.41
C ASN A 75 74.54 -35.76 -111.95
N PRO A 76 73.82 -34.89 -111.22
CA PRO A 76 73.80 -33.46 -111.51
C PRO A 76 75.17 -32.81 -111.30
N THR A 77 75.53 -31.87 -112.16
CA THR A 77 76.84 -31.18 -112.16
C THR A 77 76.65 -29.66 -112.23
N GLY A 78 75.69 -29.13 -111.46
CA GLY A 78 75.41 -27.68 -111.40
C GLY A 78 74.46 -27.19 -112.47
N GLN A 79 73.43 -27.99 -112.79
CA GLN A 79 72.38 -27.55 -113.72
C GLN A 79 71.10 -27.14 -112.96
N ASP A 80 70.35 -26.23 -113.59
CA ASP A 80 69.12 -25.64 -113.06
C ASP A 80 67.89 -26.53 -113.26
N TYR A 81 67.32 -27.03 -112.18
CA TYR A 81 66.06 -27.77 -112.18
C TYR A 81 64.88 -26.79 -112.11
N THR A 82 64.01 -26.82 -113.11
CA THR A 82 62.89 -25.87 -113.27
C THR A 82 61.52 -26.54 -113.37
N GLU A 83 61.44 -27.87 -113.29
CA GLU A 83 60.19 -28.62 -113.39
C GLU A 83 59.97 -29.38 -112.09
N GLU A 84 59.05 -28.90 -111.25
CA GLU A 84 58.66 -29.58 -110.02
C GLU A 84 57.76 -30.78 -110.34
N ILE A 85 57.99 -31.91 -109.68
CA ILE A 85 57.19 -33.13 -109.78
C ILE A 85 56.62 -33.51 -108.41
N PRO A 86 55.45 -34.16 -108.34
CA PRO A 86 54.88 -34.61 -107.07
C PRO A 86 55.83 -35.58 -106.34
N VAL A 87 56.01 -35.36 -105.04
CA VAL A 87 56.68 -36.32 -104.16
C VAL A 87 55.68 -37.41 -103.78
N ASP A 88 56.09 -38.68 -103.82
CA ASP A 88 55.24 -39.77 -103.34
C ASP A 88 55.12 -39.71 -101.80
N GLY A 89 53.91 -39.92 -101.26
CA GLY A 89 53.65 -39.81 -99.83
C GLY A 89 54.44 -40.79 -98.95
N GLY A 90 54.89 -41.93 -99.48
CA GLY A 90 55.81 -42.83 -98.77
C GLY A 90 57.24 -42.31 -98.76
N ILE A 91 57.68 -41.61 -99.80
CA ILE A 91 58.95 -40.87 -99.81
C ILE A 91 58.89 -39.71 -98.81
N GLU A 92 57.78 -38.96 -98.75
CA GLU A 92 57.58 -37.91 -97.74
C GLU A 92 57.64 -38.49 -96.32
N THR A 93 56.99 -39.65 -96.08
CA THR A 93 57.03 -40.33 -94.78
C THR A 93 58.45 -40.78 -94.43
N ILE A 94 59.20 -41.33 -95.39
CA ILE A 94 60.62 -41.64 -95.21
C ILE A 94 61.40 -40.39 -94.80
N ILE A 95 61.07 -39.22 -95.36
CA ILE A 95 61.73 -37.96 -95.02
C ILE A 95 61.33 -37.46 -93.62
N TYR A 96 60.08 -37.63 -93.18
CA TYR A 96 59.65 -37.30 -91.81
C TYR A 96 60.38 -38.11 -90.74
N TRP A 97 60.71 -39.36 -91.04
CA TRP A 97 61.51 -40.22 -90.14
C TRP A 97 63.02 -40.14 -90.41
N GLY A 98 63.43 -39.79 -91.63
CA GLY A 98 64.79 -39.82 -92.14
C GLY A 98 65.56 -38.52 -91.97
N TYR A 99 66.71 -38.41 -92.63
CA TYR A 99 67.54 -37.21 -92.60
C TYR A 99 67.02 -36.15 -93.58
N PRO A 100 66.94 -34.85 -93.23
CA PRO A 100 67.47 -34.21 -92.03
C PRO A 100 66.47 -34.05 -90.87
N ALA A 101 65.27 -34.61 -90.95
CA ALA A 101 64.26 -34.51 -89.88
C ALA A 101 64.73 -35.14 -88.56
N LYS A 102 65.52 -36.21 -88.69
CA LYS A 102 66.32 -36.81 -87.62
C LYS A 102 67.75 -36.99 -88.10
N ASP A 103 68.69 -37.04 -87.17
CA ASP A 103 70.12 -37.22 -87.47
C ASP A 103 70.60 -38.68 -87.34
N GLY A 104 69.71 -39.61 -86.96
CA GLY A 104 70.04 -41.02 -86.78
C GLY A 104 70.74 -41.35 -85.46
N SER A 105 70.87 -40.39 -84.53
CA SER A 105 71.43 -40.61 -83.20
C SER A 105 70.67 -41.69 -82.41
N GLU A 106 69.35 -41.80 -82.61
CA GLU A 106 68.49 -42.85 -82.02
C GLU A 106 68.92 -44.27 -82.43
N TRP A 107 69.61 -44.40 -83.57
CA TRP A 107 70.15 -45.67 -84.09
C TRP A 107 71.64 -45.85 -83.80
N GLY A 108 72.29 -44.90 -83.11
CA GLY A 108 73.73 -44.92 -82.83
C GLY A 108 74.62 -44.80 -84.07
N ILE A 109 74.11 -44.17 -85.14
CA ILE A 109 74.86 -43.91 -86.38
C ILE A 109 75.03 -42.41 -86.61
N SER A 110 76.00 -42.04 -87.45
CA SER A 110 76.23 -40.63 -87.77
C SER A 110 75.14 -40.06 -88.69
N ALA A 111 74.96 -38.74 -88.65
CA ALA A 111 74.08 -38.02 -89.58
C ALA A 111 74.38 -38.32 -91.05
N ASP A 112 75.67 -38.55 -91.38
CA ASP A 112 76.10 -38.90 -92.72
C ASP A 112 75.60 -40.29 -93.15
N GLU A 113 75.74 -41.26 -92.25
CA GLU A 113 75.23 -42.62 -92.43
C GLU A 113 73.70 -42.63 -92.48
N TYR A 114 73.02 -41.79 -91.68
CA TYR A 114 71.56 -41.70 -91.69
C TYR A 114 71.03 -41.08 -92.97
N ARG A 115 71.67 -40.02 -93.48
CA ARG A 115 71.42 -39.49 -94.83
C ARG A 115 71.63 -40.56 -95.89
N TYR A 116 72.73 -41.30 -95.83
CA TYR A 116 72.99 -42.38 -96.77
C TYR A 116 71.92 -43.48 -96.71
N CYS A 117 71.53 -43.92 -95.51
CA CYS A 117 70.43 -44.86 -95.31
C CYS A 117 69.12 -44.31 -95.86
N THR A 118 68.84 -43.01 -95.67
CA THR A 118 67.64 -42.35 -96.22
C THR A 118 67.65 -42.40 -97.74
N GLN A 119 68.78 -42.12 -98.40
CA GLN A 119 68.91 -42.23 -99.85
C GLN A 119 68.67 -43.67 -100.35
N LEU A 120 69.25 -44.67 -99.70
CA LEU A 120 69.01 -46.07 -100.04
C LEU A 120 67.58 -46.51 -99.76
N ALA A 121 66.97 -46.02 -98.68
CA ALA A 121 65.58 -46.29 -98.34
C ALA A 121 64.63 -45.72 -99.39
N ILE A 122 64.88 -44.51 -99.89
CA ILE A 122 64.12 -43.92 -101.00
C ILE A 122 64.20 -44.83 -102.23
N TRP A 123 65.40 -45.24 -102.65
CA TRP A 123 65.56 -46.12 -103.82
C TRP A 123 64.98 -47.52 -103.62
N ALA A 124 65.06 -48.08 -102.40
CA ALA A 124 64.49 -49.38 -102.07
C ALA A 124 62.95 -49.31 -102.05
N TYR A 125 62.40 -48.28 -101.41
CA TYR A 125 60.97 -48.00 -101.42
C TYR A 125 60.45 -47.88 -102.85
N GLN A 126 61.08 -47.05 -103.68
CA GLN A 126 60.68 -46.85 -105.06
C GLN A 126 60.70 -48.15 -105.88
N LYS A 127 61.63 -49.07 -105.60
CA LYS A 127 61.64 -50.40 -106.21
C LYS A 127 60.43 -51.22 -105.75
N GLU A 128 60.17 -51.26 -104.45
CA GLU A 128 59.15 -52.10 -103.83
C GLU A 128 57.73 -51.67 -104.20
N VAL A 129 57.49 -50.36 -104.35
CA VAL A 129 56.20 -49.83 -104.80
C VAL A 129 56.10 -49.64 -106.33
N GLY A 130 57.17 -49.95 -107.07
CA GLY A 130 57.17 -49.89 -108.55
C GLY A 130 57.22 -48.49 -109.15
N LEU A 131 57.69 -47.48 -108.41
CA LEU A 131 57.83 -46.09 -108.88
C LEU A 131 59.03 -45.89 -109.82
N SER A 132 60.13 -46.60 -109.57
CA SER A 132 61.33 -46.53 -110.41
C SER A 132 62.08 -47.86 -110.41
N ARG A 133 63.13 -47.98 -111.24
CA ARG A 133 63.95 -49.20 -111.24
C ARG A 133 64.63 -49.45 -109.88
N GLY A 134 64.80 -48.40 -109.07
CA GLY A 134 65.23 -48.41 -107.67
C GLY A 134 66.42 -49.33 -107.36
N ILE A 135 66.45 -49.83 -106.13
CA ILE A 135 67.33 -50.94 -105.73
C ILE A 135 66.55 -52.02 -104.99
N ASP A 136 66.97 -53.27 -105.18
CA ASP A 136 66.52 -54.39 -104.35
C ASP A 136 67.42 -54.47 -103.10
N ARG A 137 66.91 -54.03 -101.95
CA ARG A 137 67.68 -53.99 -100.70
C ARG A 137 68.17 -55.36 -100.21
N THR A 138 67.65 -56.48 -100.72
CA THR A 138 68.18 -57.83 -100.41
C THR A 138 69.54 -58.10 -101.03
N ARG A 139 69.95 -57.28 -102.02
CA ARG A 139 71.21 -57.39 -102.74
C ARG A 139 72.29 -56.43 -102.25
N LEU A 140 72.00 -55.67 -101.19
CA LEU A 140 73.02 -54.91 -100.47
C LEU A 140 73.98 -55.87 -99.77
N GLN A 141 75.26 -55.50 -99.71
CA GLN A 141 76.35 -56.25 -99.12
C GLN A 141 77.24 -55.33 -98.29
N ASP A 142 78.08 -55.92 -97.43
CA ASP A 142 79.07 -55.19 -96.66
C ASP A 142 79.94 -54.32 -97.58
N GLY A 143 80.15 -53.06 -97.18
CA GLY A 143 81.06 -52.11 -97.82
C GLY A 143 82.14 -51.66 -96.85
N THR A 144 82.37 -50.34 -96.74
CA THR A 144 83.22 -49.80 -95.66
C THR A 144 82.57 -49.96 -94.28
N VAL A 145 81.25 -50.14 -94.23
CA VAL A 145 80.48 -50.47 -93.03
C VAL A 145 79.73 -51.79 -93.24
N SER A 146 79.50 -52.53 -92.15
CA SER A 146 78.70 -53.77 -92.22
C SER A 146 77.24 -53.47 -92.54
N LEU A 147 76.67 -54.25 -93.45
CA LEU A 147 75.25 -54.24 -93.78
C LEU A 147 74.39 -54.40 -92.54
N SER A 148 74.80 -55.26 -91.58
CA SER A 148 74.05 -55.50 -90.35
C SER A 148 73.83 -54.24 -89.49
N ARG A 149 74.70 -53.23 -89.62
CA ARG A 149 74.60 -51.96 -88.90
C ARG A 149 73.63 -50.98 -89.56
N LEU A 150 73.64 -50.88 -90.89
CA LEU A 150 72.83 -49.89 -91.63
C LEU A 150 71.49 -50.45 -92.13
N LYS A 151 71.39 -51.76 -92.34
CA LYS A 151 70.18 -52.41 -92.86
C LYS A 151 68.94 -52.23 -91.98
N PRO A 152 69.00 -52.33 -90.63
CA PRO A 152 67.82 -52.08 -89.79
C PRO A 152 67.24 -50.68 -89.98
N VAL A 153 68.10 -49.69 -90.21
CA VAL A 153 67.70 -48.30 -90.43
C VAL A 153 67.03 -48.13 -91.79
N ILE A 154 67.65 -48.68 -92.84
CA ILE A 154 67.06 -48.69 -94.19
C ILE A 154 65.70 -49.40 -94.16
N ASP A 155 65.61 -50.52 -93.45
CA ASP A 155 64.38 -51.30 -93.33
C ASP A 155 63.29 -50.53 -92.59
N PHE A 156 63.63 -49.91 -91.45
CA PHE A 156 62.72 -49.05 -90.69
C PHE A 156 62.15 -47.92 -91.55
N LEU A 157 63.02 -47.18 -92.27
CA LEU A 157 62.58 -46.07 -93.11
C LEU A 157 61.66 -46.58 -94.23
N VAL A 158 62.03 -47.66 -94.91
CA VAL A 158 61.18 -48.27 -95.95
C VAL A 158 59.83 -48.72 -95.39
N GLU A 159 59.81 -49.37 -94.22
CA GLU A 159 58.57 -49.82 -93.58
C GLU A 159 57.66 -48.65 -93.18
N LYS A 160 58.21 -47.56 -92.63
CA LYS A 160 57.46 -46.33 -92.37
C LYS A 160 56.87 -45.76 -93.66
N GLY A 161 57.66 -45.71 -94.73
CA GLY A 161 57.22 -45.28 -96.06
C GLY A 161 56.11 -46.14 -96.66
N LEU A 162 56.23 -47.47 -96.58
CA LEU A 162 55.22 -48.43 -97.06
C LEU A 162 53.90 -48.28 -96.31
N ASN A 163 53.96 -48.09 -94.99
CA ASN A 163 52.78 -47.96 -94.13
C ASN A 163 52.22 -46.53 -94.08
N LYS A 164 52.94 -45.53 -94.63
CA LYS A 164 52.62 -44.10 -94.52
C LYS A 164 52.36 -43.68 -93.07
N GLU A 165 53.14 -44.25 -92.15
CA GLU A 165 52.97 -44.05 -90.71
C GLU A 165 53.63 -42.73 -90.28
N MET A 166 52.81 -41.72 -90.01
CA MET A 166 53.30 -40.38 -89.64
C MET A 166 53.72 -40.31 -88.16
N PRO A 167 54.78 -39.56 -87.82
CA PRO A 167 55.14 -39.30 -86.43
C PRO A 167 54.07 -38.45 -85.71
N THR A 168 54.03 -38.56 -84.39
CA THR A 168 53.24 -37.70 -83.52
C THR A 168 53.88 -36.32 -83.48
N PHE A 169 53.36 -35.38 -84.28
CA PHE A 169 53.90 -34.02 -84.28
C PHE A 169 53.63 -33.29 -82.97
N PHE A 170 52.37 -33.23 -82.53
CA PHE A 170 51.98 -32.56 -81.29
C PHE A 170 50.60 -33.03 -80.83
N GLU A 171 50.53 -33.55 -79.61
CA GLU A 171 49.28 -33.98 -78.98
C GLU A 171 49.26 -33.55 -77.52
N VAL A 172 48.11 -33.09 -77.02
CA VAL A 172 47.92 -32.80 -75.59
C VAL A 172 46.71 -33.57 -75.09
N SER A 173 46.91 -34.38 -74.06
CA SER A 173 45.89 -35.27 -73.50
C SER A 173 46.05 -35.46 -71.99
N PRO A 174 44.96 -35.73 -71.23
CA PRO A 174 43.56 -35.77 -71.67
C PRO A 174 42.97 -34.38 -71.98
N ASN A 175 41.78 -34.33 -72.60
CA ASN A 175 41.13 -33.08 -73.02
C ASN A 175 40.10 -32.53 -72.01
N ASP A 176 39.47 -33.42 -71.23
CA ASP A 176 38.44 -33.09 -70.25
C ASP A 176 38.84 -33.73 -68.92
N ILE A 177 39.09 -32.89 -67.92
CA ILE A 177 39.66 -33.28 -66.63
C ILE A 177 38.72 -32.80 -65.52
N ILE A 178 38.52 -33.66 -64.53
CA ILE A 178 37.87 -33.28 -63.28
C ILE A 178 38.96 -33.05 -62.25
N ALA A 179 38.97 -31.88 -61.64
CA ALA A 179 39.86 -31.57 -60.53
C ALA A 179 39.22 -32.04 -59.21
N HIS A 180 40.05 -32.59 -58.33
CA HIS A 180 39.64 -33.14 -57.04
C HIS A 180 40.27 -32.36 -55.90
N GLN A 181 39.61 -32.35 -54.75
CA GLN A 181 40.13 -31.66 -53.57
C GLN A 181 41.44 -32.30 -53.08
N GLU A 182 42.49 -31.49 -53.02
CA GLU A 182 43.78 -31.79 -52.40
C GLU A 182 44.25 -30.57 -51.60
N GLY A 183 44.19 -30.67 -50.28
CA GLY A 183 44.54 -29.56 -49.38
C GLY A 183 43.72 -28.31 -49.66
N ASP A 184 44.40 -27.19 -49.91
CA ASP A 184 43.81 -25.87 -50.17
C ASP A 184 43.42 -25.64 -51.64
N TYR A 185 43.43 -26.68 -52.49
CA TYR A 185 43.12 -26.57 -53.92
C TYR A 185 42.22 -27.69 -54.43
N PHE A 186 41.52 -27.44 -55.54
CA PHE A 186 41.11 -28.47 -56.49
C PHE A 186 42.24 -28.67 -57.50
N VAL A 187 42.74 -29.90 -57.64
CA VAL A 187 43.91 -30.23 -58.45
C VAL A 187 43.52 -31.14 -59.59
N SER A 188 43.96 -30.82 -60.81
CA SER A 188 43.72 -31.63 -62.00
C SER A 188 44.60 -32.89 -62.02
N GLU A 189 44.13 -33.92 -62.71
CA GLU A 189 45.01 -35.00 -63.20
C GLU A 189 46.11 -34.44 -64.14
N PRO A 190 47.25 -35.13 -64.31
CA PRO A 190 48.33 -34.68 -65.20
C PRO A 190 47.89 -34.55 -66.66
N ILE A 191 48.21 -33.41 -67.27
CA ILE A 191 48.00 -33.12 -68.69
C ILE A 191 49.36 -33.25 -69.40
N LYS A 192 49.47 -34.17 -70.36
CA LYS A 192 50.72 -34.52 -71.04
C LYS A 192 50.81 -33.89 -72.44
N ILE A 193 51.99 -33.36 -72.79
CA ILE A 193 52.32 -32.84 -74.12
C ILE A 193 53.18 -33.87 -74.85
N LYS A 194 52.63 -34.62 -75.79
CA LYS A 194 53.30 -35.73 -76.49
C LYS A 194 53.80 -35.30 -77.88
N SER A 195 55.04 -35.66 -78.20
CA SER A 195 55.63 -35.49 -79.54
C SER A 195 56.79 -36.45 -79.79
N ASP A 196 56.92 -36.91 -81.04
CA ASP A 196 58.08 -37.66 -81.53
C ASP A 196 59.22 -36.73 -82.02
N TYR A 197 58.99 -35.41 -82.01
CA TYR A 197 59.99 -34.38 -82.28
C TYR A 197 60.38 -33.68 -80.98
N GLU A 198 61.67 -33.35 -80.87
CA GLU A 198 62.16 -32.53 -79.77
C GLU A 198 61.80 -31.06 -80.01
N PHE A 199 61.17 -30.43 -79.02
CA PHE A 199 60.99 -28.99 -78.96
C PHE A 199 61.10 -28.50 -77.52
N LYS A 200 61.37 -27.20 -77.41
CA LYS A 200 61.42 -26.48 -76.13
C LYS A 200 60.30 -25.46 -76.08
N ASP A 201 59.94 -25.07 -74.86
CA ASP A 201 59.07 -23.92 -74.57
C ASP A 201 57.62 -24.02 -75.08
N ALA A 202 56.99 -25.19 -75.03
CA ALA A 202 55.55 -25.28 -75.21
C ALA A 202 54.82 -24.51 -74.10
N LYS A 203 54.14 -23.43 -74.50
CA LYS A 203 53.51 -22.48 -73.61
C LYS A 203 52.11 -22.92 -73.23
N VAL A 204 51.85 -23.06 -71.93
CA VAL A 204 50.55 -23.38 -71.35
C VAL A 204 49.93 -22.10 -70.80
N THR A 205 48.66 -21.82 -71.15
CA THR A 205 47.96 -20.60 -70.73
C THR A 205 46.52 -20.87 -70.35
N ILE A 206 46.00 -20.16 -69.34
CA ILE A 206 44.58 -20.17 -69.01
C ILE A 206 43.84 -19.22 -69.96
N LYS A 207 43.05 -19.79 -70.87
CA LYS A 207 42.29 -19.04 -71.87
C LYS A 207 41.06 -18.38 -71.27
N SER A 208 40.26 -19.14 -70.53
CA SER A 208 39.00 -18.68 -69.92
C SER A 208 38.68 -19.43 -68.65
N SER A 209 37.86 -18.84 -67.81
CA SER A 209 37.25 -19.48 -66.64
C SER A 209 35.77 -19.13 -66.60
N SER A 210 34.94 -20.04 -66.09
CA SER A 210 33.54 -19.77 -65.74
C SER A 210 33.41 -18.65 -64.71
N ASN A 211 34.43 -18.43 -63.88
CA ASN A 211 34.55 -17.28 -62.99
C ASN A 211 35.77 -16.44 -63.41
N PRO A 212 35.58 -15.27 -64.06
CA PRO A 212 36.67 -14.48 -64.62
C PRO A 212 37.80 -14.15 -63.64
N GLY A 213 37.49 -13.98 -62.35
CA GLY A 213 38.48 -13.66 -61.30
C GLY A 213 39.43 -14.82 -60.95
N LEU A 214 39.15 -16.05 -61.41
CA LEU A 214 40.02 -17.20 -61.15
C LEU A 214 41.30 -17.22 -62.00
N LYS A 215 41.33 -16.49 -63.12
CA LYS A 215 42.47 -16.53 -64.06
C LYS A 215 43.79 -16.12 -63.40
N ASP A 216 43.74 -15.19 -62.46
CA ASP A 216 44.93 -14.61 -61.83
C ASP A 216 45.43 -15.40 -60.61
N VAL A 217 44.63 -16.36 -60.11
CA VAL A 217 44.91 -17.14 -58.90
C VAL A 217 45.12 -18.63 -59.16
N VAL A 218 44.71 -19.12 -60.34
CA VAL A 218 44.97 -20.49 -60.78
C VAL A 218 46.45 -20.67 -61.08
N LYS A 219 47.02 -21.77 -60.59
CA LYS A 219 48.44 -22.10 -60.78
C LYS A 219 48.60 -23.27 -61.74
N ILE A 220 49.55 -23.16 -62.65
CA ILE A 220 50.01 -24.26 -63.49
C ILE A 220 51.34 -24.72 -62.90
N LYS A 221 51.43 -26.02 -62.59
CA LYS A 221 52.61 -26.60 -61.96
C LYS A 221 53.09 -27.80 -62.74
N ASP A 222 54.39 -28.04 -62.71
CA ASP A 222 54.95 -29.30 -63.18
C ASP A 222 54.70 -30.45 -62.19
N MET A 223 55.25 -31.62 -62.49
CA MET A 223 55.05 -32.83 -61.69
C MET A 223 55.85 -32.84 -60.37
N ASP A 224 56.84 -31.96 -60.23
CA ASP A 224 57.62 -31.77 -59.00
C ASP A 224 56.98 -30.71 -58.08
N GLY A 225 56.00 -29.96 -58.59
CA GLY A 225 55.18 -28.99 -57.86
C GLY A 225 55.62 -27.54 -58.05
N ASP A 226 56.58 -27.30 -58.95
CA ASP A 226 57.09 -25.98 -59.28
C ASP A 226 56.15 -25.26 -60.25
N GLU A 227 55.91 -23.97 -59.99
CA GLU A 227 55.02 -23.15 -60.81
C GLU A 227 55.75 -22.68 -62.07
N ARG A 228 55.29 -23.16 -63.23
CA ARG A 228 55.83 -22.78 -64.54
C ARG A 228 54.78 -22.94 -65.63
N ASN A 229 54.99 -22.27 -66.77
CA ASN A 229 54.03 -22.26 -67.88
C ASN A 229 54.67 -22.59 -69.24
N THR A 230 55.89 -23.10 -69.25
CA THR A 230 56.63 -23.57 -70.42
C THR A 230 57.15 -24.98 -70.18
N TYR A 231 57.01 -25.84 -71.20
CA TYR A 231 57.28 -27.27 -71.09
C TYR A 231 58.00 -27.80 -72.33
N ASN A 232 58.87 -28.79 -72.15
CA ASN A 232 59.52 -29.50 -73.25
C ASN A 232 58.60 -30.58 -73.83
N SER A 233 58.94 -31.09 -75.02
CA SER A 233 58.29 -32.27 -75.58
C SER A 233 58.28 -33.43 -74.58
N ASN A 234 57.13 -34.10 -74.42
CA ASN A 234 56.88 -35.24 -73.54
C ASN A 234 56.77 -34.95 -72.03
N GLU A 235 56.77 -33.69 -71.60
CA GLU A 235 56.47 -33.29 -70.21
C GLU A 235 54.96 -33.23 -69.90
N SER A 236 54.64 -33.18 -68.60
CA SER A 236 53.28 -33.05 -68.07
C SER A 236 53.15 -31.89 -67.08
N PHE A 237 51.93 -31.38 -66.94
CA PHE A 237 51.58 -30.33 -65.97
C PHE A 237 50.24 -30.61 -65.28
N LYS A 238 50.01 -29.94 -64.16
CA LYS A 238 48.73 -29.94 -63.43
C LYS A 238 48.21 -28.52 -63.24
N VAL A 239 46.90 -28.40 -63.04
CA VAL A 239 46.23 -27.13 -62.78
C VAL A 239 45.63 -27.13 -61.39
N TYR A 240 45.92 -26.07 -60.61
CA TYR A 240 45.52 -25.90 -59.22
C TYR A 240 44.54 -24.72 -59.10
N ILE A 241 43.31 -25.01 -58.68
CA ILE A 241 42.23 -24.03 -58.47
C ILE A 241 42.02 -23.83 -56.95
N PRO A 242 41.91 -22.60 -56.41
CA PRO A 242 41.68 -22.39 -54.98
C PRO A 242 40.44 -23.14 -54.44
N ILE A 243 40.52 -23.68 -53.22
CA ILE A 243 39.44 -24.49 -52.61
C ILE A 243 38.15 -23.69 -52.32
N ASP A 244 38.23 -22.37 -52.19
CA ASP A 244 37.07 -21.48 -52.00
C ASP A 244 36.45 -21.01 -53.33
N ALA A 245 36.87 -21.57 -54.47
CA ALA A 245 36.24 -21.33 -55.75
C ALA A 245 34.84 -21.95 -55.82
N GLU A 246 33.88 -21.20 -56.36
CA GLU A 246 32.56 -21.72 -56.75
C GLU A 246 32.69 -22.80 -57.84
N THR A 247 31.71 -23.70 -57.92
CA THR A 247 31.61 -24.72 -58.98
C THR A 247 31.81 -24.12 -60.37
N GLY A 248 32.70 -24.71 -61.16
CA GLY A 248 33.08 -24.11 -62.43
C GLY A 248 34.02 -24.95 -63.30
N ASP A 249 34.48 -24.33 -64.38
CA ASP A 249 35.49 -24.88 -65.27
C ASP A 249 36.47 -23.80 -65.77
N ILE A 250 37.65 -24.26 -66.19
CA ILE A 250 38.68 -23.47 -66.85
C ILE A 250 39.09 -24.13 -68.16
N LYS A 251 39.47 -23.29 -69.14
CA LYS A 251 40.01 -23.71 -70.43
C LYS A 251 41.49 -23.38 -70.52
N VAL A 252 42.29 -24.37 -70.87
CA VAL A 252 43.75 -24.28 -71.01
C VAL A 252 44.14 -24.46 -72.47
N ASP A 253 44.97 -23.55 -72.98
CA ASP A 253 45.56 -23.62 -74.31
C ASP A 253 47.05 -23.96 -74.19
N VAL A 254 47.53 -24.87 -75.03
CA VAL A 254 48.95 -25.25 -75.15
C VAL A 254 49.44 -24.96 -76.56
N LYS A 255 50.54 -24.22 -76.68
CA LYS A 255 51.11 -23.82 -77.97
C LYS A 255 52.59 -24.16 -78.03
N ALA A 256 53.05 -24.77 -79.11
CA ALA A 256 54.45 -25.10 -79.35
C ALA A 256 54.86 -24.74 -80.79
N THR A 257 56.16 -24.62 -81.03
CA THR A 257 56.72 -24.46 -82.37
C THR A 257 57.68 -25.62 -82.63
N ILE A 258 57.46 -26.36 -83.73
CA ILE A 258 58.17 -27.60 -84.05
C ILE A 258 58.81 -27.48 -85.43
N GLU A 259 60.07 -27.87 -85.56
CA GLU A 259 60.79 -27.89 -86.85
C GLU A 259 60.53 -29.19 -87.60
N LEU A 260 59.89 -29.12 -88.76
CA LEU A 260 59.48 -30.28 -89.56
C LEU A 260 60.08 -30.22 -90.97
N PRO A 261 60.39 -31.36 -91.61
CA PRO A 261 60.88 -31.37 -92.98
C PRO A 261 59.76 -31.08 -94.00
N ALA A 262 60.14 -30.47 -95.11
CA ALA A 262 59.32 -30.23 -96.28
C ALA A 262 60.12 -30.63 -97.53
N SER A 263 59.56 -31.52 -98.36
CA SER A 263 60.23 -32.03 -99.56
C SER A 263 59.62 -31.47 -100.84
N LEU A 264 60.47 -31.05 -101.77
CA LEU A 264 60.10 -30.64 -103.13
C LEU A 264 60.90 -31.49 -104.13
N ALA A 265 60.23 -32.16 -105.07
CA ALA A 265 60.90 -32.96 -106.09
C ALA A 265 60.94 -32.28 -107.45
N TYR A 266 62.00 -32.53 -108.22
CA TYR A 266 62.22 -31.93 -109.53
C TYR A 266 62.63 -32.96 -110.58
N ALA A 267 62.04 -32.85 -111.77
CA ALA A 267 62.46 -33.59 -112.95
C ALA A 267 63.74 -32.99 -113.55
N THR A 268 64.63 -33.85 -114.05
CA THR A 268 65.85 -33.40 -114.72
C THR A 268 65.55 -32.66 -116.03
N PRO A 269 66.19 -31.51 -116.31
CA PRO A 269 66.14 -30.88 -117.62
C PRO A 269 67.06 -31.56 -118.65
N VAL A 270 68.01 -32.39 -118.19
CA VAL A 270 69.00 -33.08 -119.04
C VAL A 270 68.67 -34.56 -119.11
N ALA A 271 68.40 -35.05 -120.33
CA ALA A 271 68.15 -36.46 -120.59
C ALA A 271 69.32 -37.33 -120.10
N GLY A 272 69.00 -38.37 -119.32
CA GLY A 272 69.99 -39.28 -118.75
C GLY A 272 70.63 -38.84 -117.43
N LYS A 273 70.23 -37.68 -116.87
CA LYS A 273 70.57 -37.27 -115.49
C LYS A 273 69.46 -37.59 -114.48
N GLN A 274 69.75 -37.42 -113.19
CA GLN A 274 68.85 -37.82 -112.11
C GLN A 274 67.76 -36.81 -111.76
N ASP A 275 66.59 -37.29 -111.36
CA ASP A 275 65.52 -36.50 -110.73
C ASP A 275 65.84 -36.36 -109.24
N MET A 276 65.48 -35.22 -108.64
CA MET A 276 66.01 -34.83 -107.33
C MET A 276 64.92 -34.31 -106.39
N ALA A 277 64.91 -34.76 -105.13
CA ALA A 277 64.11 -34.21 -104.05
C ALA A 277 64.94 -33.32 -103.13
N LEU A 278 64.67 -32.03 -103.10
CA LEU A 278 65.19 -31.08 -102.12
C LEU A 278 64.42 -31.21 -100.81
N VAL A 279 65.12 -31.26 -99.68
CA VAL A 279 64.51 -31.32 -98.34
C VAL A 279 64.91 -30.11 -97.51
N ASP A 280 63.91 -29.41 -96.98
CA ASP A 280 64.02 -28.15 -96.23
C ASP A 280 63.40 -28.30 -94.84
N LEU A 281 64.03 -27.81 -93.78
CA LEU A 281 63.45 -27.81 -92.43
C LEU A 281 62.70 -26.50 -92.16
N ARG A 282 61.47 -26.58 -91.66
CA ARG A 282 60.59 -25.42 -91.44
C ARG A 282 59.89 -25.49 -90.09
N TYR A 283 59.92 -24.39 -89.35
CA TYR A 283 59.15 -24.23 -88.12
C TYR A 283 57.65 -24.14 -88.40
N GLN A 284 56.87 -24.96 -87.70
CA GLN A 284 55.41 -24.97 -87.73
C GLN A 284 54.86 -24.74 -86.33
N ASN A 285 53.83 -23.90 -86.23
CA ASN A 285 53.14 -23.65 -84.97
C ASN A 285 52.08 -24.72 -84.74
N MET A 286 52.13 -25.33 -83.57
CA MET A 286 51.18 -26.34 -83.10
C MET A 286 50.37 -25.77 -81.93
N ASN A 287 49.06 -25.99 -81.94
CA ASN A 287 48.16 -25.54 -80.90
C ASN A 287 47.19 -26.66 -80.49
N LYS A 288 47.01 -26.82 -79.18
CA LYS A 288 45.86 -27.47 -78.59
C LYS A 288 45.09 -26.42 -77.81
N ASP A 289 43.90 -26.11 -78.30
CA ASP A 289 43.00 -25.18 -77.63
C ASP A 289 41.97 -25.92 -76.77
N ASN A 290 41.52 -25.25 -75.71
CA ASN A 290 40.35 -25.60 -74.89
C ASN A 290 40.43 -26.97 -74.16
N VAL A 291 41.59 -27.33 -73.61
CA VAL A 291 41.65 -28.40 -72.61
C VAL A 291 40.85 -27.95 -71.38
N THR A 292 39.82 -28.70 -71.01
CA THR A 292 38.86 -28.30 -69.97
C THR A 292 39.21 -28.95 -68.64
N VAL A 293 39.31 -28.16 -67.57
CA VAL A 293 39.39 -28.64 -66.18
C VAL A 293 38.17 -28.15 -65.42
N SER A 294 37.34 -29.05 -64.89
CA SER A 294 36.13 -28.72 -64.12
C SER A 294 36.20 -29.20 -62.66
N TRP A 295 35.49 -28.52 -61.76
CA TRP A 295 35.41 -28.90 -60.34
C TRP A 295 34.02 -28.57 -59.77
N THR A 296 33.73 -29.14 -58.60
CA THR A 296 32.53 -28.84 -57.80
C THR A 296 32.96 -28.09 -56.55
N GLY A 297 32.51 -26.84 -56.40
CA GLY A 297 32.80 -26.01 -55.22
C GLY A 297 32.13 -26.57 -53.96
N LEU A 298 32.71 -26.26 -52.80
CA LEU A 298 32.20 -26.70 -51.51
C LEU A 298 31.04 -25.81 -51.03
N ASN A 299 30.12 -26.38 -50.26
CA ASN A 299 29.09 -25.61 -49.57
C ASN A 299 29.70 -24.77 -48.44
N GLY A 300 28.99 -23.73 -48.01
CA GLY A 300 29.31 -22.94 -46.82
C GLY A 300 28.38 -23.27 -45.66
N ALA A 301 28.47 -22.48 -44.59
CA ALA A 301 27.56 -22.56 -43.45
C ALA A 301 27.16 -21.15 -42.98
N ILE A 302 26.04 -21.07 -42.27
CA ILE A 302 25.59 -19.86 -41.58
C ILE A 302 25.61 -20.15 -40.08
N GLU A 303 26.16 -19.23 -39.30
CA GLU A 303 26.03 -19.22 -37.85
C GLU A 303 25.30 -17.95 -37.41
N ILE A 304 24.23 -18.09 -36.64
CA ILE A 304 23.49 -16.98 -36.05
C ILE A 304 23.83 -16.91 -34.57
N VAL A 305 24.20 -15.73 -34.11
CA VAL A 305 24.31 -15.40 -32.69
C VAL A 305 23.07 -14.60 -32.29
N LYS A 306 22.23 -15.21 -31.46
CA LYS A 306 20.98 -14.62 -31.00
C LYS A 306 21.13 -13.98 -29.63
N LYS A 307 20.89 -12.67 -29.56
CA LYS A 307 21.00 -11.87 -28.34
C LYS A 307 19.73 -11.09 -28.01
N GLY A 308 19.59 -10.71 -26.75
CA GLY A 308 18.71 -9.64 -26.29
C GLY A 308 19.38 -8.27 -26.45
N ASP A 309 18.58 -7.21 -26.36
CA ASP A 309 19.03 -5.81 -26.34
C ASP A 309 19.94 -5.48 -25.13
N ASP A 310 19.92 -6.31 -24.09
CA ASP A 310 20.83 -6.30 -22.95
C ASP A 310 22.15 -7.08 -23.18
N GLY A 311 22.31 -7.70 -24.35
CA GLY A 311 23.47 -8.52 -24.73
C GLY A 311 23.41 -9.97 -24.25
N SER A 312 22.37 -10.39 -23.53
CA SER A 312 22.19 -11.78 -23.08
C SER A 312 21.95 -12.72 -24.27
N LEU A 313 22.44 -13.96 -24.20
CA LEU A 313 22.22 -14.97 -25.24
C LEU A 313 20.82 -15.58 -25.08
N LEU A 314 20.04 -15.63 -26.16
CA LEU A 314 18.64 -16.08 -26.08
C LEU A 314 18.43 -17.48 -26.68
N THR A 315 17.79 -18.34 -25.88
CA THR A 315 17.32 -19.68 -26.29
C THR A 315 15.85 -19.62 -26.67
N GLY A 316 15.43 -20.38 -27.69
CA GLY A 316 14.03 -20.54 -28.08
C GLY A 316 13.57 -19.68 -29.28
N ALA A 317 14.44 -18.86 -29.87
CA ALA A 317 14.13 -18.12 -31.08
C ALA A 317 14.09 -19.08 -32.28
N LYS A 318 12.99 -19.13 -33.03
CA LYS A 318 12.88 -19.98 -34.23
C LYS A 318 13.23 -19.19 -35.48
N PHE A 319 14.18 -19.70 -36.23
CA PHE A 319 14.66 -19.14 -37.47
C PHE A 319 14.29 -20.02 -38.65
N VAL A 320 13.86 -19.38 -39.73
CA VAL A 320 13.68 -19.97 -41.05
C VAL A 320 14.70 -19.35 -42.00
N LEU A 321 15.51 -20.19 -42.62
CA LEU A 321 16.42 -19.79 -43.69
C LEU A 321 15.68 -19.90 -45.02
N LYS A 322 15.53 -18.78 -45.74
CA LYS A 322 14.89 -18.72 -47.06
C LYS A 322 15.90 -18.39 -48.14
N ASN A 323 15.68 -18.91 -49.34
CA ASN A 323 16.42 -18.49 -50.53
C ASN A 323 15.88 -17.16 -51.08
N LYS A 324 16.52 -16.61 -52.13
CA LYS A 324 16.12 -15.35 -52.77
C LYS A 324 14.69 -15.35 -53.35
N GLU A 325 14.16 -16.53 -53.69
CA GLU A 325 12.78 -16.69 -54.16
C GLU A 325 11.76 -16.79 -53.01
N GLY A 326 12.21 -16.75 -51.75
CA GLY A 326 11.36 -16.82 -50.56
C GLY A 326 11.02 -18.25 -50.11
N ASN A 327 11.59 -19.28 -50.74
CA ASN A 327 11.37 -20.67 -50.35
C ASN A 327 12.19 -21.01 -49.11
N GLN A 328 11.56 -21.69 -48.16
CA GLN A 328 12.23 -22.24 -46.99
C GLN A 328 13.22 -23.34 -47.39
N ILE A 329 14.45 -23.21 -46.90
CA ILE A 329 15.57 -24.13 -47.12
C ILE A 329 15.81 -24.97 -45.87
N ALA A 330 15.78 -24.35 -44.70
CA ALA A 330 15.96 -24.99 -43.42
C ALA A 330 15.26 -24.16 -42.33
N GLU A 331 15.02 -24.78 -41.18
CA GLU A 331 14.60 -24.11 -39.96
C GLU A 331 15.40 -24.66 -38.78
N ALA A 332 15.62 -23.82 -37.77
CA ALA A 332 16.32 -24.19 -36.55
C ALA A 332 15.91 -23.26 -35.42
N THR A 333 16.04 -23.74 -34.18
CA THR A 333 15.75 -22.95 -32.98
C THR A 333 17.05 -22.62 -32.26
N SER A 334 17.17 -21.42 -31.71
CA SER A 334 18.36 -21.01 -30.97
C SER A 334 18.49 -21.80 -29.68
N GLU A 335 19.70 -22.30 -29.42
CA GLU A 335 20.09 -22.93 -28.17
C GLU A 335 21.36 -22.24 -27.67
N ASN A 336 21.34 -21.76 -26.42
CA ASN A 336 22.42 -20.95 -25.84
C ASN A 336 22.80 -19.75 -26.74
N GLY A 337 21.81 -19.14 -27.39
CA GLY A 337 22.00 -18.02 -28.30
C GLY A 337 22.69 -18.38 -29.62
N ARG A 338 22.73 -19.64 -30.04
CA ARG A 338 23.35 -20.04 -31.32
C ARG A 338 22.40 -20.87 -32.19
N VAL A 339 22.49 -20.64 -33.50
CA VAL A 339 21.89 -21.47 -34.56
C VAL A 339 22.93 -21.68 -35.63
N VAL A 340 23.04 -22.90 -36.17
CA VAL A 340 23.94 -23.22 -37.28
C VAL A 340 23.18 -23.90 -38.41
N PHE A 341 23.31 -23.37 -39.62
CA PHE A 341 22.86 -24.01 -40.85
C PHE A 341 24.08 -24.50 -41.63
N ASN A 342 24.28 -25.81 -41.69
CA ASN A 342 25.40 -26.45 -42.40
C ASN A 342 25.04 -26.80 -43.84
N ASP A 343 26.05 -27.06 -44.67
CA ASP A 343 25.91 -27.53 -46.05
C ASP A 343 25.04 -26.63 -46.93
N ILE A 344 25.15 -25.32 -46.74
CA ILE A 344 24.38 -24.32 -47.49
C ILE A 344 25.12 -23.97 -48.77
N LYS A 345 24.43 -24.07 -49.91
CA LYS A 345 25.01 -23.71 -51.21
C LYS A 345 25.44 -22.23 -51.20
N PRO A 346 26.54 -21.87 -51.85
CA PRO A 346 26.91 -20.47 -52.02
C PRO A 346 25.79 -19.65 -52.69
N GLY A 347 25.51 -18.46 -52.17
CA GLY A 347 24.42 -17.61 -52.67
C GLY A 347 23.86 -16.64 -51.62
N GLU A 348 22.81 -15.91 -52.02
CA GLU A 348 22.08 -14.96 -51.18
C GLU A 348 20.89 -15.63 -50.49
N TYR A 349 20.76 -15.41 -49.19
CA TYR A 349 19.71 -15.97 -48.33
C TYR A 349 19.09 -14.90 -47.43
N ILE A 350 17.90 -15.20 -46.90
CA ILE A 350 17.17 -14.40 -45.93
C ILE A 350 17.00 -15.23 -44.67
N ILE A 351 17.44 -14.71 -43.53
CA ILE A 351 17.19 -15.27 -42.21
C ILE A 351 15.95 -14.56 -41.66
N GLU A 352 14.89 -15.31 -41.42
CA GLU A 352 13.65 -14.80 -40.85
C GLU A 352 13.43 -15.43 -39.48
N GLU A 353 13.36 -14.59 -38.44
CA GLU A 353 12.83 -15.04 -37.15
C GLU A 353 11.32 -15.13 -37.27
N VAL A 354 10.76 -16.32 -36.99
CA VAL A 354 9.32 -16.57 -37.07
C VAL A 354 8.67 -16.71 -35.69
N GLU A 355 9.48 -16.91 -34.65
CA GLU A 355 9.05 -16.96 -33.26
C GLU A 355 10.17 -16.42 -32.38
N ALA A 356 9.90 -15.32 -31.68
CA ALA A 356 10.84 -14.75 -30.73
C ALA A 356 10.84 -15.55 -29.41
N PRO A 357 11.94 -15.52 -28.64
CA PRO A 357 11.97 -16.03 -27.26
C PRO A 357 10.88 -15.37 -26.40
N LEU A 358 10.40 -16.09 -25.39
CA LEU A 358 9.39 -15.58 -24.46
C LEU A 358 9.87 -14.26 -23.81
N GLY A 359 9.05 -13.22 -23.91
CA GLY A 359 9.36 -11.89 -23.37
C GLY A 359 10.16 -10.97 -24.31
N TYR A 360 10.31 -11.33 -25.58
CA TYR A 360 11.00 -10.55 -26.59
C TYR A 360 10.13 -10.26 -27.82
N LEU A 361 10.44 -9.17 -28.52
CA LEU A 361 9.80 -8.81 -29.79
C LEU A 361 10.49 -9.52 -30.95
N ILE A 362 9.68 -10.00 -31.90
CA ILE A 362 10.17 -10.55 -33.17
C ILE A 362 10.91 -9.48 -33.97
N THR A 363 12.08 -9.84 -34.49
CA THR A 363 12.92 -8.92 -35.26
C THR A 363 12.64 -8.99 -36.77
N ASN A 364 13.14 -8.02 -37.51
CA ASN A 364 13.00 -8.00 -38.97
C ASN A 364 13.96 -9.00 -39.64
N PRO A 365 13.61 -9.56 -40.82
CA PRO A 365 14.48 -10.48 -41.55
C PRO A 365 15.83 -9.86 -41.92
N VAL A 366 16.88 -10.68 -41.90
CA VAL A 366 18.27 -10.27 -42.20
C VAL A 366 18.76 -10.98 -43.47
N ASN A 367 19.31 -10.21 -44.41
CA ASN A 367 19.94 -10.77 -45.61
C ASN A 367 21.37 -11.24 -45.32
N ILE A 368 21.77 -12.39 -45.87
CA ILE A 368 23.10 -12.96 -45.70
C ILE A 368 23.61 -13.64 -46.98
N THR A 369 24.90 -13.42 -47.29
CA THR A 369 25.58 -14.06 -48.42
C THR A 369 26.44 -15.22 -47.94
N VAL A 370 26.13 -16.45 -48.36
CA VAL A 370 26.95 -17.64 -48.08
C VAL A 370 28.03 -17.77 -49.14
N LYS A 371 29.27 -17.94 -48.68
CA LYS A 371 30.46 -18.16 -49.54
C LYS A 371 30.92 -19.62 -49.48
N PRO A 372 31.54 -20.15 -50.54
CA PRO A 372 32.07 -21.52 -50.54
C PRO A 372 33.06 -21.75 -49.40
N ASN A 373 32.96 -22.91 -48.73
CA ASN A 373 33.88 -23.35 -47.67
C ASN A 373 34.09 -22.34 -46.53
N LYS A 374 33.12 -21.45 -46.27
CA LYS A 374 33.19 -20.43 -45.20
C LYS A 374 31.94 -20.46 -44.33
N VAL A 375 32.14 -20.20 -43.04
CA VAL A 375 31.06 -19.91 -42.09
C VAL A 375 30.77 -18.42 -42.14
N THR A 376 29.54 -18.04 -42.44
CA THR A 376 29.09 -16.64 -42.42
C THR A 376 28.30 -16.39 -41.15
N THR A 377 28.72 -15.42 -40.34
CA THR A 377 28.09 -15.13 -39.05
C THR A 377 27.09 -13.98 -39.16
N ALA A 378 25.89 -14.13 -38.61
CA ALA A 378 24.92 -13.06 -38.41
C ALA A 378 24.65 -12.85 -36.92
N GLU A 379 24.63 -11.60 -36.47
CA GLU A 379 24.13 -11.26 -35.14
C GLU A 379 22.70 -10.74 -35.25
N ILE A 380 21.78 -11.33 -34.49
CA ILE A 380 20.37 -10.95 -34.47
C ILE A 380 20.01 -10.60 -33.02
N VAL A 381 19.42 -9.43 -32.83
CA VAL A 381 19.10 -8.86 -31.52
C VAL A 381 17.60 -8.67 -31.41
N ASP A 382 16.99 -9.17 -30.33
CA ASP A 382 15.59 -8.84 -30.00
C ASP A 382 15.52 -7.81 -28.89
N THR A 383 14.51 -6.95 -29.03
CA THR A 383 14.14 -6.01 -27.99
C THR A 383 13.30 -6.71 -26.93
N GLN A 384 13.68 -6.58 -25.65
CA GLN A 384 12.91 -7.14 -24.55
C GLN A 384 11.57 -6.40 -24.41
N ILE A 385 10.49 -7.15 -24.20
CA ILE A 385 9.19 -6.59 -23.83
C ILE A 385 9.34 -5.92 -22.46
N LYS A 386 8.99 -4.64 -22.38
CA LYS A 386 8.98 -3.85 -21.14
C LYS A 386 7.65 -3.13 -21.03
N GLY A 387 7.17 -2.91 -19.81
CA GLY A 387 5.93 -2.18 -19.54
C GLY A 387 6.05 -1.42 -18.23
N ARG A 388 4.97 -0.76 -17.82
CA ARG A 388 4.95 0.03 -16.59
C ARG A 388 3.58 0.07 -15.97
N VAL A 389 3.51 0.57 -14.75
CA VAL A 389 2.28 0.73 -13.99
C VAL A 389 2.05 2.22 -13.70
N GLU A 390 0.83 2.70 -13.91
CA GLU A 390 0.37 3.98 -13.37
C GLU A 390 -0.58 3.69 -12.21
N ILE A 391 -0.27 4.25 -11.04
CA ILE A 391 -1.13 4.14 -9.85
C ILE A 391 -1.83 5.48 -9.66
N THR A 392 -3.15 5.45 -9.57
CA THR A 392 -4.00 6.58 -9.17
C THR A 392 -4.53 6.32 -7.77
N LYS A 393 -4.04 7.10 -6.81
CA LYS A 393 -4.41 7.04 -5.40
C LYS A 393 -5.49 8.06 -5.10
N ILE A 394 -6.60 7.57 -4.56
CA ILE A 394 -7.77 8.39 -4.25
C ILE A 394 -8.26 8.19 -2.81
N ASP A 395 -9.02 9.16 -2.34
CA ASP A 395 -9.87 9.08 -1.15
C ASP A 395 -11.10 8.24 -1.46
N GLU A 396 -11.40 7.27 -0.58
CA GLU A 396 -12.47 6.29 -0.81
C GLU A 396 -13.88 6.93 -0.82
N GLU A 397 -14.10 8.01 -0.08
CA GLU A 397 -15.42 8.64 0.04
C GLU A 397 -15.63 9.76 -0.99
N THR A 398 -14.61 10.58 -1.21
CA THR A 398 -14.71 11.78 -2.06
C THR A 398 -14.19 11.56 -3.49
N GLY A 399 -13.35 10.55 -3.71
CA GLY A 399 -12.66 10.34 -4.98
C GLY A 399 -11.53 11.33 -5.26
N GLU A 400 -11.22 12.24 -4.33
CA GLU A 400 -10.14 13.22 -4.48
C GLU A 400 -8.76 12.55 -4.50
N PRO A 401 -7.80 13.08 -5.26
CA PRO A 401 -6.44 12.52 -5.34
C PRO A 401 -5.68 12.65 -4.01
N ILE A 402 -4.90 11.62 -3.65
CA ILE A 402 -4.07 11.63 -2.43
C ILE A 402 -2.57 11.52 -2.74
N SER A 403 -1.80 12.51 -2.29
CA SER A 403 -0.34 12.53 -2.34
C SER A 403 0.31 11.86 -1.13
N GLY A 404 1.53 11.34 -1.31
CA GLY A 404 2.39 10.83 -0.23
C GLY A 404 2.17 9.35 0.12
N ALA A 405 1.41 8.60 -0.67
CA ALA A 405 1.22 7.17 -0.46
C ALA A 405 2.45 6.43 -1.00
N GLU A 406 3.06 5.56 -0.20
CA GLU A 406 4.24 4.80 -0.62
C GLU A 406 3.82 3.40 -1.07
N PHE A 407 4.08 3.08 -2.33
CA PHE A 407 3.88 1.77 -2.94
C PHE A 407 5.22 1.09 -3.18
N GLU A 408 5.19 -0.23 -3.22
CA GLU A 408 6.27 -1.01 -3.81
C GLU A 408 5.74 -1.93 -4.91
N MET A 409 6.57 -2.14 -5.92
CA MET A 409 6.38 -3.19 -6.92
C MET A 409 7.42 -4.27 -6.68
N VAL A 410 6.97 -5.51 -6.57
CA VAL A 410 7.79 -6.70 -6.34
C VAL A 410 7.61 -7.71 -7.46
N LYS A 411 8.60 -8.56 -7.72
CA LYS A 411 8.41 -9.73 -8.60
C LYS A 411 7.51 -10.76 -7.91
N ALA A 412 6.59 -11.35 -8.66
CA ALA A 412 5.61 -12.28 -8.10
C ALA A 412 6.19 -13.65 -7.68
N ASP A 413 7.37 -14.02 -8.18
CA ASP A 413 8.00 -15.33 -7.94
C ASP A 413 8.86 -15.39 -6.67
N ASN A 414 9.60 -14.31 -6.38
CA ASN A 414 10.58 -14.26 -5.29
C ASN A 414 10.37 -13.07 -4.33
N ASN A 415 9.36 -12.23 -4.57
CA ASN A 415 9.02 -11.05 -3.76
C ASN A 415 10.15 -10.00 -3.67
N GLU A 416 11.07 -9.99 -4.63
CA GLU A 416 12.14 -8.99 -4.75
C GLU A 416 11.55 -7.63 -5.11
N VAL A 417 11.87 -6.59 -4.34
CA VAL A 417 11.44 -5.20 -4.62
C VAL A 417 12.21 -4.67 -5.83
N VAL A 418 11.47 -4.37 -6.90
CA VAL A 418 12.03 -3.81 -8.14
C VAL A 418 11.87 -2.29 -8.22
N GLU A 419 10.88 -1.72 -7.54
CA GLU A 419 10.69 -0.27 -7.46
C GLU A 419 9.87 0.13 -6.23
N LYS A 420 10.19 1.30 -5.67
CA LYS A 420 9.36 1.99 -4.68
C LYS A 420 8.87 3.30 -5.27
N MET A 421 7.61 3.61 -5.06
CA MET A 421 6.89 4.70 -5.73
C MET A 421 6.14 5.52 -4.69
N THR A 422 6.11 6.84 -4.85
CA THR A 422 5.34 7.73 -3.97
C THR A 422 4.42 8.60 -4.82
N THR A 423 3.15 8.71 -4.42
CA THR A 423 2.16 9.50 -5.19
C THR A 423 2.40 11.00 -5.08
N GLY A 424 2.35 11.69 -6.22
CA GLY A 424 2.47 13.15 -6.30
C GLY A 424 1.18 13.88 -5.90
N GLU A 425 1.18 15.21 -6.03
CA GLU A 425 0.04 16.08 -5.65
C GLU A 425 -1.26 15.76 -6.40
N ASN A 426 -1.16 15.26 -7.64
CA ASN A 426 -2.29 14.81 -8.44
C ASN A 426 -2.77 13.38 -8.08
N GLY A 427 -2.24 12.79 -7.02
CA GLY A 427 -2.55 11.42 -6.57
C GLY A 427 -1.98 10.33 -7.47
N LYS A 428 -1.18 10.67 -8.48
CA LYS A 428 -0.62 9.69 -9.42
C LYS A 428 0.85 9.41 -9.17
N VAL A 429 1.29 8.21 -9.51
CA VAL A 429 2.70 7.86 -9.70
C VAL A 429 2.83 6.87 -10.85
N LEU A 430 3.89 7.05 -11.64
CA LEU A 430 4.22 6.20 -12.78
C LEU A 430 5.51 5.46 -12.47
N SER A 431 5.51 4.14 -12.62
CA SER A 431 6.72 3.33 -12.47
C SER A 431 7.70 3.56 -13.63
N GLY A 432 8.95 3.13 -13.44
CA GLY A 432 9.88 2.87 -14.51
C GLY A 432 9.39 1.76 -15.47
N LEU A 433 10.13 1.57 -16.56
CA LEU A 433 9.91 0.44 -17.47
C LEU A 433 10.53 -0.84 -16.89
N HIS A 434 9.71 -1.84 -16.64
CA HIS A 434 10.13 -3.14 -16.11
C HIS A 434 10.00 -4.25 -17.16
N PRO A 435 10.89 -5.26 -17.14
CA PRO A 435 10.86 -6.38 -18.07
C PRO A 435 9.57 -7.19 -18.05
N PHE A 436 9.35 -7.95 -19.12
CA PHE A 436 8.32 -9.00 -19.20
C PHE A 436 8.31 -9.86 -17.93
N GLY A 437 7.12 -10.07 -17.36
CA GLY A 437 6.98 -10.86 -16.15
C GLY A 437 5.73 -10.54 -15.35
N ASN A 438 5.60 -11.25 -14.23
CA ASN A 438 4.52 -11.07 -13.27
C ASN A 438 5.05 -10.33 -12.03
N TYR A 439 4.30 -9.32 -11.60
CA TYR A 439 4.61 -8.43 -10.50
C TYR A 439 3.42 -8.30 -9.56
N ILE A 440 3.69 -7.82 -8.35
CA ILE A 440 2.67 -7.41 -7.39
C ILE A 440 2.94 -5.97 -7.00
N VAL A 441 1.90 -5.13 -7.04
CA VAL A 441 1.95 -3.75 -6.56
C VAL A 441 1.13 -3.65 -5.28
N ARG A 442 1.69 -3.07 -4.22
CA ARG A 442 0.99 -2.90 -2.94
C ARG A 442 1.36 -1.60 -2.23
N GLU A 443 0.42 -1.05 -1.49
CA GLU A 443 0.68 0.08 -0.60
C GLU A 443 1.44 -0.41 0.64
N THR A 444 2.54 0.24 0.96
CA THR A 444 3.39 -0.08 2.12
C THR A 444 3.21 0.93 3.25
N LYS A 445 2.77 2.14 2.91
CA LYS A 445 2.50 3.21 3.87
C LYS A 445 1.42 4.14 3.32
N ALA A 446 0.35 4.25 4.07
CA ALA A 446 -0.67 5.25 3.79
C ALA A 446 -0.13 6.66 4.05
N PRO A 447 -0.62 7.66 3.29
CA PRO A 447 -0.45 9.07 3.63
C PRO A 447 -0.93 9.39 5.05
N ASN A 448 -0.44 10.49 5.63
CA ASN A 448 -1.00 11.02 6.88
C ASN A 448 -2.53 11.11 6.78
N LYS A 449 -3.23 10.94 7.92
CA LYS A 449 -4.71 10.93 8.08
C LYS A 449 -5.47 9.81 7.35
N TYR A 450 -4.80 8.86 6.69
CA TYR A 450 -5.43 7.71 6.01
C TYR A 450 -5.02 6.38 6.64
N VAL A 451 -5.89 5.39 6.51
CA VAL A 451 -5.64 4.01 6.92
C VAL A 451 -4.90 3.28 5.79
N LEU A 452 -3.90 2.46 6.13
CA LEU A 452 -3.20 1.60 5.17
C LEU A 452 -4.16 0.58 4.56
N ASN A 453 -4.22 0.54 3.22
CA ASN A 453 -5.00 -0.46 2.50
C ASN A 453 -4.07 -1.57 1.99
N GLY A 454 -4.13 -2.74 2.63
CA GLY A 454 -3.29 -3.90 2.30
C GLY A 454 -3.67 -4.63 1.00
N LYS A 455 -4.51 -4.06 0.13
CA LYS A 455 -4.88 -4.69 -1.15
C LYS A 455 -3.68 -4.74 -2.08
N GLU A 456 -3.33 -5.96 -2.48
CA GLU A 456 -2.29 -6.22 -3.48
C GLU A 456 -2.89 -6.32 -4.89
N TYR A 457 -2.15 -5.86 -5.90
CA TYR A 457 -2.55 -5.91 -7.30
C TYR A 457 -1.58 -6.77 -8.10
N PRO A 458 -2.02 -7.93 -8.62
CA PRO A 458 -1.22 -8.68 -9.57
C PRO A 458 -1.16 -7.93 -10.90
N VAL A 459 0.05 -7.77 -11.43
CA VAL A 459 0.35 -7.04 -12.67
C VAL A 459 1.17 -7.94 -13.59
N THR A 460 0.73 -8.13 -14.82
CA THR A 460 1.48 -8.89 -15.83
C THR A 460 1.94 -7.97 -16.95
N ILE A 461 3.25 -7.84 -17.12
CA ILE A 461 3.86 -7.15 -18.26
C ILE A 461 4.05 -8.18 -19.38
N ASN A 462 3.20 -8.13 -20.39
CA ASN A 462 3.23 -9.01 -21.56
C ASN A 462 3.18 -8.27 -22.91
N GLU A 463 2.91 -6.97 -22.92
CA GLU A 463 2.83 -6.13 -24.10
C GLU A 463 3.86 -5.00 -24.00
N HIS A 464 4.60 -4.76 -25.08
CA HIS A 464 5.69 -3.78 -25.09
C HIS A 464 5.15 -2.35 -24.97
N MET A 465 5.74 -1.56 -24.09
CA MET A 465 5.42 -0.17 -23.74
C MET A 465 4.01 0.06 -23.17
N LYS A 466 3.28 -1.01 -22.82
CA LYS A 466 1.95 -0.89 -22.20
C LYS A 466 2.06 -0.28 -20.81
N THR A 467 1.12 0.61 -20.50
CA THR A 467 0.90 1.16 -19.16
C THR A 467 -0.32 0.48 -18.56
N ILE A 468 -0.15 -0.16 -17.40
CA ILE A 468 -1.22 -0.83 -16.67
C ILE A 468 -1.71 0.14 -15.58
N GLU A 469 -2.99 0.47 -15.60
CA GLU A 469 -3.57 1.44 -14.69
C GLU A 469 -4.15 0.75 -13.44
N ILE A 470 -3.78 1.23 -12.26
CA ILE A 470 -4.27 0.78 -10.97
C ILE A 470 -4.94 1.96 -10.27
N THR A 471 -6.16 1.77 -9.80
CA THR A 471 -6.80 2.71 -8.86
C THR A 471 -6.80 2.11 -7.46
N HIS A 472 -6.28 2.87 -6.48
CA HIS A 472 -6.17 2.44 -5.09
C HIS A 472 -6.76 3.48 -4.13
N ALA A 473 -7.80 3.09 -3.40
CA ALA A 473 -8.54 3.97 -2.50
C ALA A 473 -8.16 3.73 -1.04
N ASN A 474 -8.03 4.79 -0.23
CA ASN A 474 -7.89 4.67 1.22
C ASN A 474 -9.02 5.43 1.90
N ARG A 475 -9.53 4.86 2.99
CA ARG A 475 -10.39 5.59 3.93
C ARG A 475 -9.56 6.50 4.82
N LYS A 476 -10.11 7.66 5.15
CA LYS A 476 -9.59 8.50 6.23
C LYS A 476 -9.68 7.76 7.55
N ILE A 477 -8.74 8.06 8.44
CA ILE A 477 -8.82 7.71 9.85
C ILE A 477 -10.07 8.37 10.43
N LYS A 478 -10.89 7.61 11.15
CA LYS A 478 -12.06 8.14 11.89
C LYS A 478 -12.04 7.64 13.33
N GLY A 479 -12.58 8.43 14.26
CA GLY A 479 -12.70 8.08 15.67
C GLY A 479 -14.00 8.58 16.27
N ARG A 480 -14.24 8.25 17.55
CA ARG A 480 -15.43 8.71 18.29
C ARG A 480 -15.01 9.37 19.59
N VAL A 481 -15.84 10.28 20.07
CA VAL A 481 -15.67 10.95 21.35
C VAL A 481 -16.72 10.40 22.31
N SER A 482 -16.28 9.95 23.48
CA SER A 482 -17.16 9.55 24.56
C SER A 482 -17.04 10.55 25.70
N ILE A 483 -18.15 11.14 26.09
CA ILE A 483 -18.23 12.07 27.21
C ILE A 483 -18.88 11.35 28.37
N HIS A 484 -18.29 11.50 29.55
CA HIS A 484 -18.89 11.12 30.81
C HIS A 484 -19.09 12.37 31.67
N LYS A 485 -20.36 12.73 31.84
CA LYS A 485 -20.80 13.96 32.48
C LYS A 485 -21.08 13.69 33.94
N ILE A 486 -20.38 14.39 34.82
CA ILE A 486 -20.42 14.18 36.27
C ILE A 486 -20.57 15.49 37.04
N ASP A 487 -21.01 15.39 38.30
CA ASP A 487 -20.99 16.48 39.25
C ASP A 487 -19.55 16.82 39.68
N GLU A 488 -19.23 18.10 39.82
CA GLU A 488 -17.88 18.55 40.18
C GLU A 488 -17.49 18.23 41.64
N GLU A 489 -18.46 18.15 42.55
CA GLU A 489 -18.25 17.91 43.99
C GLU A 489 -18.49 16.44 44.38
N MET A 490 -19.27 15.71 43.58
CA MET A 490 -19.63 14.30 43.75
C MET A 490 -19.33 13.54 42.43
N PRO A 491 -18.06 13.20 42.15
CA PRO A 491 -17.68 12.58 40.87
C PRO A 491 -18.39 11.27 40.52
N GLU A 492 -18.90 10.55 41.53
CA GLU A 492 -19.70 9.32 41.36
C GLU A 492 -21.14 9.58 40.86
N LEU A 493 -21.57 10.85 40.85
CA LEU A 493 -22.90 11.26 40.41
C LEU A 493 -22.90 11.66 38.94
N SER A 494 -23.31 10.72 38.08
CA SER A 494 -23.48 10.97 36.65
C SER A 494 -24.69 11.85 36.34
N LEU A 495 -24.57 12.70 35.33
CA LEU A 495 -25.55 13.76 35.02
C LEU A 495 -26.21 13.56 33.66
N LYS A 496 -27.52 13.32 33.68
CA LYS A 496 -28.38 13.24 32.49
C LYS A 496 -28.74 14.61 31.94
N GLY A 497 -28.84 14.71 30.62
CA GLY A 497 -29.44 15.87 29.93
C GLY A 497 -28.51 17.05 29.69
N ALA A 498 -27.20 16.92 29.92
CA ALA A 498 -26.24 17.90 29.40
C ALA A 498 -26.24 17.82 27.87
N VAL A 499 -26.27 18.96 27.19
CA VAL A 499 -26.12 19.03 25.73
C VAL A 499 -24.74 19.60 25.41
N LEU A 500 -23.93 18.86 24.66
CA LEU A 500 -22.60 19.28 24.22
C LEU A 500 -22.54 19.35 22.70
N GLY A 501 -21.93 20.41 22.16
CA GLY A 501 -21.59 20.52 20.75
C GLY A 501 -20.11 20.19 20.54
N ILE A 502 -19.79 19.46 19.48
CA ILE A 502 -18.43 19.25 19.00
C ILE A 502 -18.23 20.09 17.74
N TYR A 503 -17.17 20.90 17.73
CA TYR A 503 -16.88 21.87 16.68
C TYR A 503 -15.53 21.55 16.02
N ASP A 504 -15.46 21.69 14.70
CA ASP A 504 -14.18 21.65 13.97
C ASP A 504 -13.40 22.97 14.11
N ASP A 505 -12.17 23.02 13.58
CA ASP A 505 -11.32 24.22 13.57
C ASP A 505 -11.89 25.41 12.79
N ALA A 506 -12.81 25.16 11.85
CA ALA A 506 -13.51 26.21 11.13
C ALA A 506 -14.71 26.76 11.92
N GLY A 507 -15.03 26.17 13.07
CA GLY A 507 -16.14 26.54 13.94
C GLY A 507 -17.48 25.93 13.55
N ASN A 508 -17.52 24.96 12.63
CA ASN A 508 -18.75 24.25 12.27
C ASN A 508 -19.08 23.20 13.33
N GLU A 509 -20.35 23.09 13.69
CA GLU A 509 -20.83 22.01 14.56
C GLU A 509 -20.86 20.70 13.78
N VAL A 510 -19.97 19.77 14.14
CA VAL A 510 -19.87 18.45 13.49
C VAL A 510 -20.72 17.40 14.19
N ASP A 511 -21.00 17.56 15.48
CA ASP A 511 -21.91 16.68 16.20
C ASP A 511 -22.51 17.33 17.45
N ARG A 512 -23.63 16.78 17.93
CA ARG A 512 -24.35 17.25 19.12
C ARG A 512 -24.74 16.07 19.99
N LEU A 513 -24.27 16.09 21.22
CA LEU A 513 -24.42 15.01 22.18
C LEU A 513 -25.39 15.41 23.28
N THR A 514 -26.21 14.46 23.74
CA THR A 514 -27.02 14.61 24.96
C THR A 514 -26.74 13.45 25.89
N THR A 515 -26.43 13.74 27.15
CA THR A 515 -26.01 12.70 28.11
C THR A 515 -27.20 11.89 28.62
N ASP A 516 -27.00 10.57 28.72
CA ASP A 516 -27.99 9.62 29.21
C ASP A 516 -28.05 9.54 30.74
N GLU A 517 -28.80 8.58 31.28
CA GLU A 517 -28.95 8.34 32.73
C GLU A 517 -27.64 8.00 33.45
N LYS A 518 -26.64 7.50 32.72
CA LYS A 518 -25.29 7.21 33.23
C LYS A 518 -24.34 8.36 32.94
N GLY A 519 -24.86 9.53 32.54
CA GLY A 519 -24.06 10.68 32.15
C GLY A 519 -23.23 10.45 30.89
N ALA A 520 -23.48 9.38 30.13
CA ALA A 520 -22.69 9.02 28.97
C ALA A 520 -23.28 9.63 27.70
N ALA A 521 -22.43 10.07 26.79
CA ALA A 521 -22.80 10.37 25.41
C ALA A 521 -21.66 10.03 24.46
N THR A 522 -21.96 9.50 23.29
CA THR A 522 -20.94 9.13 22.30
C THR A 522 -21.26 9.76 20.96
N SER A 523 -20.26 10.38 20.34
CA SER A 523 -20.38 11.00 19.03
C SER A 523 -20.59 10.00 17.91
N LYS A 524 -21.02 10.47 16.74
CA LYS A 524 -20.79 9.79 15.47
C LYS A 524 -19.28 9.67 15.20
N TYR A 525 -18.92 8.93 14.14
CA TYR A 525 -17.54 8.94 13.68
C TYR A 525 -17.15 10.32 13.16
N LEU A 526 -16.08 10.87 13.72
CA LEU A 526 -15.46 12.11 13.29
C LEU A 526 -14.19 11.76 12.51
N ASP A 527 -13.91 12.52 11.46
CA ASP A 527 -12.69 12.37 10.67
C ASP A 527 -11.45 12.68 11.52
N TYR A 528 -10.28 12.25 11.04
CA TYR A 528 -9.00 12.69 11.58
C TYR A 528 -8.94 14.22 11.65
N GLY A 529 -8.57 14.75 12.81
CA GLY A 529 -8.47 16.18 13.01
C GLY A 529 -8.59 16.60 14.47
N HIS A 530 -8.51 17.91 14.66
CA HIS A 530 -8.70 18.57 15.94
C HIS A 530 -10.13 19.13 16.02
N TYR A 531 -10.73 19.01 17.20
CA TYR A 531 -12.08 19.44 17.51
C TYR A 531 -12.15 20.02 18.92
N ILE A 532 -13.15 20.86 19.15
CA ILE A 532 -13.46 21.41 20.47
C ILE A 532 -14.87 21.02 20.90
N GLY A 533 -14.98 20.37 22.06
CA GLY A 533 -16.25 20.11 22.74
C GLY A 533 -16.64 21.27 23.66
N LYS A 534 -17.89 21.75 23.56
CA LYS A 534 -18.45 22.82 24.43
C LYS A 534 -19.80 22.42 24.96
N GLU A 535 -20.10 22.77 26.21
CA GLU A 535 -21.45 22.62 26.75
C GLU A 535 -22.35 23.73 26.20
N LEU A 536 -23.51 23.32 25.69
CA LEU A 536 -24.54 24.21 25.15
C LEU A 536 -25.71 24.34 26.12
N GLN A 537 -25.94 23.31 26.94
CA GLN A 537 -26.98 23.27 27.95
C GLN A 537 -26.52 22.43 29.13
N ALA A 538 -26.60 23.00 30.33
CA ALA A 538 -26.33 22.29 31.57
C ALA A 538 -27.44 21.27 31.89
N PRO A 539 -27.12 20.18 32.61
CA PRO A 539 -28.12 19.35 33.27
C PRO A 539 -29.04 20.17 34.19
N GLU A 540 -30.25 19.67 34.42
CA GLU A 540 -31.18 20.30 35.36
C GLU A 540 -30.55 20.38 36.77
N GLY A 541 -30.60 21.58 37.37
CA GLY A 541 -30.00 21.82 38.69
C GLY A 541 -28.53 22.22 38.67
N TYR A 542 -27.92 22.40 37.50
CA TYR A 542 -26.51 22.72 37.33
C TYR A 542 -26.29 24.03 36.56
N LYS A 543 -25.11 24.63 36.77
CA LYS A 543 -24.65 25.82 36.03
C LYS A 543 -24.04 25.40 34.71
N LEU A 544 -24.25 26.18 33.65
CA LEU A 544 -23.57 26.01 32.37
C LEU A 544 -22.06 26.17 32.55
N SER A 545 -21.29 25.18 32.10
CA SER A 545 -19.84 25.17 32.14
C SER A 545 -19.26 25.94 30.95
N ASP A 546 -18.27 26.79 31.21
CA ASP A 546 -17.47 27.49 30.19
C ASP A 546 -16.22 26.68 29.77
N LYS A 547 -15.98 25.53 30.42
CA LYS A 547 -14.86 24.63 30.10
C LYS A 547 -15.04 24.05 28.70
N THR A 548 -13.92 23.85 28.01
CA THR A 548 -13.88 23.20 26.70
C THR A 548 -13.11 21.88 26.76
N ILE A 549 -13.43 20.96 25.87
CA ILE A 549 -12.71 19.69 25.70
C ILE A 549 -11.89 19.78 24.41
N ASP A 550 -10.57 19.58 24.51
CA ASP A 550 -9.66 19.49 23.37
C ASP A 550 -9.62 18.03 22.87
N ILE A 551 -10.08 17.83 21.63
CA ILE A 551 -10.31 16.52 21.03
C ILE A 551 -9.39 16.38 19.81
N ASN A 552 -8.53 15.37 19.81
CA ASN A 552 -7.63 15.07 18.70
C ASN A 552 -7.83 13.63 18.21
N ILE A 553 -8.50 13.47 17.08
CA ILE A 553 -8.72 12.17 16.43
C ILE A 553 -7.49 11.85 15.58
N THR A 554 -6.71 10.86 16.02
CA THR A 554 -5.41 10.50 15.41
C THR A 554 -5.30 9.02 15.07
N GLU A 555 -6.05 8.17 15.76
CA GLU A 555 -6.06 6.71 15.58
C GLU A 555 -7.42 6.26 15.08
N ASP A 556 -7.39 5.28 14.20
CA ASP A 556 -8.57 4.78 13.52
C ASP A 556 -9.40 3.87 14.42
N ASP A 557 -10.72 4.03 14.34
CA ASP A 557 -11.73 3.36 15.16
C ASP A 557 -11.57 3.54 16.68
N LYS A 558 -10.70 4.47 17.12
CA LYS A 558 -10.48 4.76 18.54
C LYS A 558 -11.61 5.60 19.15
N VAL A 559 -11.96 5.26 20.39
CA VAL A 559 -12.88 6.05 21.23
C VAL A 559 -12.05 6.87 22.22
N TYR A 560 -12.17 8.19 22.13
CA TYR A 560 -11.51 9.15 23.02
C TYR A 560 -12.48 9.55 24.13
N SER A 561 -12.14 9.18 25.37
CA SER A 561 -13.02 9.36 26.53
C SER A 561 -12.63 10.55 27.38
N TYR A 562 -13.60 11.39 27.75
CA TYR A 562 -13.39 12.58 28.58
C TYR A 562 -14.43 12.68 29.68
N ASP A 563 -13.97 12.94 30.90
CA ASP A 563 -14.85 13.37 31.98
C ASP A 563 -15.11 14.87 31.88
N PHE A 564 -16.37 15.28 32.00
CA PHE A 564 -16.78 16.67 31.91
C PHE A 564 -17.68 17.05 33.10
N THR A 565 -17.22 18.01 33.90
CA THR A 565 -17.80 18.34 35.21
C THR A 565 -18.71 19.57 35.16
N ASN A 566 -19.82 19.57 35.91
CA ASN A 566 -20.63 20.77 36.15
C ASN A 566 -20.77 21.06 37.64
N LYS A 567 -20.87 22.35 37.95
CA LYS A 567 -21.16 22.86 39.29
C LYS A 567 -22.67 22.83 39.52
N VAL A 568 -23.12 22.14 40.57
CA VAL A 568 -24.51 22.16 41.02
C VAL A 568 -24.89 23.57 41.49
N MET A 569 -26.12 24.01 41.21
CA MET A 569 -26.64 25.26 41.75
C MET A 569 -26.84 25.13 43.27
N LYS A 570 -26.51 26.18 44.02
CA LYS A 570 -26.63 26.20 45.48
C LYS A 570 -27.28 27.49 45.97
N SER A 571 -28.08 27.37 47.03
CA SER A 571 -28.83 28.49 47.62
C SER A 571 -29.00 28.31 49.12
N ARG A 572 -29.55 29.31 49.81
CA ARG A 572 -29.80 29.27 51.26
C ARG A 572 -31.27 29.47 51.57
N ILE A 573 -31.74 28.93 52.69
CA ILE A 573 -33.07 29.18 53.22
C ILE A 573 -32.93 30.12 54.41
N GLN A 574 -33.70 31.20 54.42
CA GLN A 574 -33.90 32.08 55.57
C GLN A 574 -35.24 31.74 56.22
N ILE A 575 -35.20 31.32 57.46
CA ILE A 575 -36.39 31.12 58.29
C ILE A 575 -36.62 32.41 59.07
N VAL A 576 -37.84 32.93 59.00
CA VAL A 576 -38.31 34.08 59.77
C VAL A 576 -39.36 33.58 60.75
N LYS A 577 -38.99 33.51 62.02
CA LYS A 577 -39.83 32.95 63.08
C LYS A 577 -40.46 34.08 63.88
N VAL A 578 -41.79 34.09 63.88
CA VAL A 578 -42.59 35.12 64.55
C VAL A 578 -43.68 34.51 65.42
N ASP A 579 -44.19 35.32 66.33
CA ASP A 579 -45.36 35.02 67.15
C ASP A 579 -46.62 34.98 66.28
N SER A 580 -47.51 33.98 66.45
CA SER A 580 -48.71 33.88 65.62
C SER A 580 -49.78 34.93 65.93
N GLU A 581 -49.79 35.49 67.15
CA GLU A 581 -50.76 36.53 67.55
C GLU A 581 -50.34 37.91 67.10
N ASN A 582 -49.03 38.17 67.07
CA ASN A 582 -48.46 39.48 66.74
C ASN A 582 -47.91 39.55 65.31
N GLU A 583 -47.54 38.44 64.67
CA GLU A 583 -46.92 38.33 63.33
C GLU A 583 -45.64 39.17 63.07
N GLU A 584 -45.32 40.14 63.94
CA GLU A 584 -44.15 41.01 63.89
C GLU A 584 -43.16 40.70 65.01
N LYS A 585 -43.63 40.16 66.14
CA LYS A 585 -42.75 39.84 67.28
C LYS A 585 -41.83 38.67 66.92
N PRO A 586 -40.50 38.86 66.89
CA PRO A 586 -39.56 37.80 66.60
C PRO A 586 -39.52 36.76 67.73
N VAL A 587 -39.28 35.51 67.37
CA VAL A 587 -39.15 34.40 68.33
C VAL A 587 -37.78 33.76 68.17
N ALA A 588 -36.93 33.93 69.17
CA ALA A 588 -35.58 33.40 69.22
C ALA A 588 -35.52 31.95 69.69
N ASN A 589 -34.39 31.29 69.47
CA ASN A 589 -34.06 29.95 69.95
C ASN A 589 -34.95 28.80 69.44
N ALA A 590 -35.80 29.04 68.43
CA ALA A 590 -36.49 27.98 67.69
C ALA A 590 -35.47 27.20 66.86
N GLY A 591 -35.36 25.89 67.08
CA GLY A 591 -34.48 25.00 66.33
C GLY A 591 -35.20 24.32 65.20
N PHE A 592 -34.57 24.23 64.03
CA PHE A 592 -35.10 23.58 62.84
C PHE A 592 -34.14 22.53 62.29
N LYS A 593 -34.68 21.35 61.98
CA LYS A 593 -34.02 20.34 61.16
C LYS A 593 -34.37 20.57 59.70
N VAL A 594 -33.37 20.65 58.82
CA VAL A 594 -33.56 20.73 57.37
C VAL A 594 -33.25 19.36 56.76
N VAL A 595 -34.22 18.81 56.04
CA VAL A 595 -34.23 17.44 55.55
C VAL A 595 -34.32 17.45 54.03
N ALA A 596 -33.43 16.73 53.35
CA ALA A 596 -33.50 16.52 51.91
C ALA A 596 -34.73 15.66 51.56
N VAL A 597 -35.52 16.10 50.58
CA VAL A 597 -36.70 15.36 50.07
C VAL A 597 -36.41 14.82 48.68
N ASN A 598 -35.99 15.67 47.76
CA ASN A 598 -35.60 15.28 46.41
C ASN A 598 -34.42 16.14 45.97
N VAL A 599 -33.21 15.69 46.30
CA VAL A 599 -31.96 16.39 46.04
C VAL A 599 -31.01 15.41 45.39
N ASN A 600 -30.53 15.75 44.20
CA ASN A 600 -29.68 14.84 43.45
C ASN A 600 -28.37 14.55 44.22
N GLY A 601 -28.02 13.26 44.37
CA GLY A 601 -26.86 12.80 45.14
C GLY A 601 -27.04 12.72 46.66
N ILE A 602 -28.22 13.03 47.21
CA ILE A 602 -28.50 12.95 48.65
C ILE A 602 -29.71 12.04 48.90
N GLU A 603 -29.55 11.07 49.80
CA GLU A 603 -30.64 10.16 50.17
C GLU A 603 -31.82 10.93 50.80
N PRO A 604 -33.07 10.74 50.33
CA PRO A 604 -34.25 11.34 50.93
C PRO A 604 -34.35 11.01 52.43
N GLY A 605 -34.67 12.02 53.25
CA GLY A 605 -34.70 11.90 54.71
C GLY A 605 -33.39 12.27 55.41
N THR A 606 -32.30 12.49 54.66
CA THR A 606 -31.03 12.98 55.24
C THR A 606 -31.20 14.36 55.84
N ILE A 607 -30.84 14.52 57.12
CA ILE A 607 -30.74 15.84 57.76
C ILE A 607 -29.48 16.51 57.22
N VAL A 608 -29.67 17.51 56.37
CA VAL A 608 -28.57 18.23 55.73
C VAL A 608 -28.08 19.41 56.56
N ASP A 609 -28.93 19.96 57.43
CA ASP A 609 -28.57 21.09 58.28
C ASP A 609 -29.45 21.17 59.54
N LYS A 610 -28.95 21.85 60.56
CA LYS A 610 -29.71 22.23 61.76
C LYS A 610 -29.42 23.68 62.10
N VAL A 611 -30.47 24.48 62.19
CA VAL A 611 -30.36 25.92 62.41
C VAL A 611 -31.20 26.35 63.60
N LYS A 612 -30.77 27.40 64.31
CA LYS A 612 -31.54 28.03 65.38
C LYS A 612 -31.76 29.50 65.06
N THR A 613 -32.91 30.00 65.45
CA THR A 613 -33.25 31.42 65.27
C THR A 613 -32.49 32.29 66.26
N ASP A 614 -31.97 33.40 65.76
CA ASP A 614 -31.31 34.44 66.55
C ASP A 614 -32.32 35.30 67.33
N GLU A 615 -31.83 36.32 68.05
CA GLU A 615 -32.67 37.24 68.83
C GLU A 615 -33.70 38.01 68.00
N ASN A 616 -33.47 38.14 66.68
CA ASN A 616 -34.37 38.77 65.72
C ASN A 616 -35.31 37.76 65.04
N GLY A 617 -35.31 36.49 65.47
CA GLY A 617 -36.16 35.45 64.91
C GLY A 617 -35.67 34.92 63.56
N PHE A 618 -34.42 35.18 63.16
CA PHE A 618 -33.88 34.73 61.87
C PHE A 618 -32.99 33.50 62.03
N ALA A 619 -33.10 32.54 61.11
CA ALA A 619 -32.15 31.45 60.96
C ALA A 619 -31.78 31.28 59.48
N PHE A 620 -30.51 31.01 59.19
CA PHE A 620 -30.02 30.74 57.84
C PHE A 620 -29.41 29.36 57.77
N THR A 621 -29.75 28.62 56.72
CA THR A 621 -29.07 27.36 56.41
C THR A 621 -27.68 27.64 55.83
N LYS A 622 -26.83 26.61 55.86
CA LYS A 622 -25.70 26.49 54.96
C LYS A 622 -26.18 26.50 53.50
N GLU A 623 -25.24 26.55 52.57
CA GLU A 623 -25.57 26.40 51.15
C GLU A 623 -26.07 24.98 50.85
N LEU A 624 -27.29 24.91 50.34
CA LEU A 624 -27.99 23.69 50.00
C LEU A 624 -28.01 23.53 48.48
N ARG A 625 -27.78 22.32 48.00
CA ARG A 625 -27.82 21.95 46.57
C ARG A 625 -29.22 22.15 46.00
N TYR A 626 -29.33 22.37 44.69
CA TYR A 626 -30.61 22.36 43.96
C TYR A 626 -31.46 21.15 44.35
N GLY A 627 -32.75 21.38 44.58
CA GLY A 627 -33.69 20.33 44.93
C GLY A 627 -34.70 20.74 45.99
N VAL A 628 -35.50 19.75 46.40
CA VAL A 628 -36.60 19.95 47.34
C VAL A 628 -36.16 19.56 48.74
N TYR A 629 -36.41 20.45 49.68
CA TYR A 629 -36.16 20.27 51.11
C TYR A 629 -37.45 20.45 51.88
N LYS A 630 -37.50 19.86 53.07
CA LYS A 630 -38.45 20.25 54.09
C LYS A 630 -37.71 20.65 55.35
N PHE A 631 -38.27 21.58 56.12
CA PHE A 631 -37.76 21.88 57.45
C PHE A 631 -38.89 21.82 58.48
N ILE A 632 -38.53 21.36 59.67
CA ILE A 632 -39.45 21.02 60.76
C ILE A 632 -38.87 21.62 62.04
N GLU A 633 -39.73 22.20 62.88
CA GLU A 633 -39.33 22.65 64.22
C GLU A 633 -38.92 21.41 65.04
N ASP A 634 -37.68 21.39 65.47
CA ASP A 634 -37.08 20.31 66.28
C ASP A 634 -36.94 20.71 67.75
N GLU A 635 -36.80 22.01 67.99
CA GLU A 635 -36.71 22.57 69.34
C GLU A 635 -37.67 23.75 69.44
N THR A 636 -38.70 23.59 70.28
CA THR A 636 -39.71 24.62 70.51
C THR A 636 -39.16 25.70 71.45
N PRO A 637 -39.28 26.99 71.09
CA PRO A 637 -38.94 28.10 71.96
C PRO A 637 -39.72 28.11 73.28
N GLU A 638 -39.08 28.56 74.35
CA GLU A 638 -39.74 28.77 75.65
C GLU A 638 -40.94 29.72 75.52
N GLY A 639 -42.06 29.37 76.16
CA GLY A 639 -43.28 30.16 76.15
C GLY A 639 -44.15 30.02 74.90
N TYR A 640 -43.85 29.07 74.01
CA TYR A 640 -44.61 28.78 72.80
C TYR A 640 -45.08 27.32 72.73
N TRP A 641 -46.23 27.08 72.10
CA TRP A 641 -46.68 25.73 71.79
C TRP A 641 -45.82 25.10 70.70
N ALA A 642 -45.48 23.83 70.90
CA ALA A 642 -44.76 23.05 69.90
C ALA A 642 -45.58 22.92 68.62
N SER A 643 -44.90 22.99 67.47
CA SER A 643 -45.51 22.78 66.16
C SER A 643 -44.86 21.60 65.44
N ASP A 644 -45.68 20.67 64.96
CA ASP A 644 -45.29 19.53 64.11
C ASP A 644 -45.36 19.87 62.60
N LYS A 645 -45.63 21.14 62.27
CA LYS A 645 -45.85 21.57 60.89
C LYS A 645 -44.58 21.49 60.06
N GLU A 646 -44.66 20.78 58.93
CA GLU A 646 -43.58 20.71 57.95
C GLU A 646 -43.67 21.85 56.93
N TYR A 647 -42.52 22.41 56.55
CA TYR A 647 -42.44 23.46 55.54
C TYR A 647 -41.54 23.01 54.39
N THR A 648 -42.12 22.85 53.19
CA THR A 648 -41.39 22.46 51.98
C THR A 648 -40.86 23.70 51.24
N ILE A 649 -39.61 23.64 50.77
CA ILE A 649 -38.96 24.63 49.91
C ILE A 649 -38.35 23.92 48.71
N ASN A 650 -38.59 24.46 47.51
CA ASN A 650 -37.94 24.04 46.28
C ASN A 650 -36.82 25.04 45.93
N ILE A 651 -35.56 24.60 46.04
CA ILE A 651 -34.40 25.37 45.58
C ILE A 651 -34.21 25.11 44.10
N ASN A 652 -34.50 26.12 43.29
CA ASN A 652 -34.48 26.04 41.83
C ASN A 652 -33.59 27.08 41.12
N GLU A 653 -33.00 28.02 41.87
CA GLU A 653 -32.12 29.07 41.35
C GLU A 653 -30.79 29.06 42.13
N ASP A 654 -29.70 29.49 41.48
CA ASP A 654 -28.38 29.62 42.08
C ASP A 654 -28.24 30.94 42.85
N ASN A 655 -27.57 30.91 44.00
CA ASN A 655 -27.29 32.05 44.89
C ASN A 655 -28.55 32.82 45.38
N LYS A 656 -29.71 32.18 45.42
CA LYS A 656 -30.96 32.76 45.93
C LYS A 656 -31.10 32.50 47.43
N VAL A 657 -31.70 33.46 48.13
CA VAL A 657 -32.15 33.29 49.52
C VAL A 657 -33.65 33.07 49.51
N TYR A 658 -34.09 31.87 49.88
CA TYR A 658 -35.51 31.52 49.99
C TYR A 658 -36.01 31.88 51.39
N VAL A 659 -36.89 32.87 51.49
CA VAL A 659 -37.42 33.33 52.77
C VAL A 659 -38.71 32.59 53.10
N LYS A 660 -38.81 32.04 54.32
CA LYS A 660 -40.02 31.37 54.79
C LYS A 660 -40.40 31.82 56.20
N TYR A 661 -41.64 32.31 56.32
CA TYR A 661 -42.24 32.71 57.58
C TYR A 661 -42.85 31.51 58.30
N VAL A 662 -42.50 31.37 59.58
CA VAL A 662 -42.93 30.30 60.47
C VAL A 662 -43.52 30.95 61.72
N LYS A 663 -44.62 30.40 62.22
CA LYS A 663 -45.37 30.97 63.35
C LYS A 663 -45.53 29.92 64.45
N ASN A 664 -45.34 30.31 65.72
CA ASN A 664 -45.84 29.53 66.86
C ASN A 664 -46.84 30.35 67.66
N ALA A 665 -47.83 29.65 68.22
CA ALA A 665 -48.76 30.24 69.18
C ALA A 665 -48.09 30.38 70.56
N PRO A 666 -48.15 31.57 71.18
CA PRO A 666 -47.64 31.76 72.54
C PRO A 666 -48.53 31.01 73.55
N ILE A 667 -47.93 30.50 74.61
CA ILE A 667 -48.64 29.92 75.75
C ILE A 667 -49.20 31.07 76.59
N GLN A 668 -50.51 31.17 76.67
CA GLN A 668 -51.21 32.19 77.43
C GLN A 668 -52.61 31.72 77.83
N ALA A 669 -53.14 32.21 78.95
CA ALA A 669 -54.49 31.86 79.40
C ALA A 669 -55.13 32.97 80.23
N LYS A 670 -56.46 33.10 80.20
CA LYS A 670 -57.18 33.95 81.14
C LYS A 670 -57.24 33.26 82.50
N LEU A 671 -57.09 34.03 83.56
CA LEU A 671 -57.30 33.50 84.91
C LEU A 671 -58.78 33.57 85.23
N ARG A 672 -59.37 32.42 85.56
CA ARG A 672 -60.70 32.29 86.14
C ARG A 672 -60.57 31.85 87.57
N PHE A 673 -61.29 32.47 88.49
CA PHE A 673 -61.44 31.89 89.82
C PHE A 673 -62.80 32.15 90.43
N VAL A 674 -63.22 31.21 91.26
CA VAL A 674 -64.49 31.25 91.97
C VAL A 674 -64.22 31.35 93.45
N LYS A 675 -64.79 32.38 94.06
CA LYS A 675 -64.62 32.75 95.44
C LYS A 675 -65.85 32.38 96.26
N VAL A 676 -65.66 31.49 97.23
CA VAL A 676 -66.74 30.98 98.09
C VAL A 676 -66.46 31.15 99.57
N ASP A 677 -67.51 31.01 100.37
CA ASP A 677 -67.46 30.77 101.81
C ASP A 677 -67.00 29.32 102.06
N SER A 678 -65.98 29.13 102.91
CA SER A 678 -65.47 27.78 103.19
C SER A 678 -66.46 26.89 103.93
N LYS A 679 -67.41 27.47 104.69
CA LYS A 679 -68.35 26.74 105.54
C LYS A 679 -69.55 26.21 104.76
N ASP A 680 -70.14 27.01 103.87
CA ASP A 680 -71.36 26.65 103.15
C ASP A 680 -71.25 26.72 101.62
N SER A 681 -70.04 26.97 101.09
CA SER A 681 -69.76 27.08 99.65
C SER A 681 -70.56 28.15 98.92
N LYS A 682 -71.20 29.09 99.63
CA LYS A 682 -71.92 30.19 98.98
C LYS A 682 -70.94 31.15 98.31
N PRO A 683 -71.30 31.72 97.15
CA PRO A 683 -70.47 32.71 96.49
C PRO A 683 -70.25 33.99 97.32
N LEU A 684 -69.04 34.52 97.27
CA LEU A 684 -68.69 35.79 97.91
C LEU A 684 -68.50 36.88 96.87
N GLU A 685 -69.54 37.70 96.68
CA GLU A 685 -69.49 38.94 95.89
C GLU A 685 -68.72 40.06 96.60
N GLY A 686 -68.00 40.87 95.83
CA GLY A 686 -67.35 42.11 96.29
C GLY A 686 -65.95 41.93 96.88
N VAL A 687 -65.37 40.73 96.85
CA VAL A 687 -64.00 40.46 97.33
C VAL A 687 -62.99 40.98 96.31
N LYS A 688 -61.95 41.67 96.79
CA LYS A 688 -60.95 42.31 95.92
C LYS A 688 -59.68 41.48 95.84
N PHE A 689 -59.24 41.19 94.63
CA PHE A 689 -58.04 40.43 94.31
C PHE A 689 -57.06 41.22 93.45
N GLN A 690 -55.79 40.85 93.49
CA GLN A 690 -54.73 41.29 92.60
C GLN A 690 -53.96 40.07 92.10
N VAL A 691 -53.40 40.14 90.90
CA VAL A 691 -52.51 39.09 90.36
C VAL A 691 -51.11 39.68 90.27
N ARG A 692 -50.11 39.00 90.83
CA ARG A 692 -48.70 39.37 90.73
C ARG A 692 -47.99 38.39 89.81
N ASN A 693 -47.28 38.90 88.82
CA ASN A 693 -46.30 38.11 88.09
C ASN A 693 -45.03 38.03 88.96
N THR A 694 -44.65 36.83 89.40
CA THR A 694 -43.55 36.63 90.34
C THR A 694 -42.18 36.66 89.66
N ASP A 695 -42.11 36.45 88.35
CA ASP A 695 -40.86 36.54 87.58
C ASP A 695 -40.36 37.98 87.49
N THR A 696 -41.29 38.92 87.31
CA THR A 696 -41.02 40.37 87.22
C THR A 696 -41.25 41.10 88.54
N ASN A 697 -41.85 40.42 89.52
CA ASN A 697 -42.33 40.97 90.79
C ASN A 697 -43.30 42.17 90.66
N LYS A 698 -44.05 42.25 89.55
CA LYS A 698 -45.01 43.34 89.26
C LYS A 698 -46.45 42.84 89.34
N LEU A 699 -47.37 43.74 89.73
CA LEU A 699 -48.80 43.48 89.60
C LEU A 699 -49.20 43.48 88.13
N VAL A 700 -50.05 42.54 87.74
CA VAL A 700 -50.64 42.47 86.41
C VAL A 700 -51.69 43.58 86.29
N GLU A 701 -51.55 44.38 85.24
CA GLU A 701 -52.45 45.48 84.94
C GLU A 701 -53.45 45.02 83.87
N PHE A 702 -54.73 44.99 84.22
CA PHE A 702 -55.81 44.65 83.31
C PHE A 702 -56.44 45.92 82.76
N THR A 703 -56.78 45.91 81.47
CA THR A 703 -57.49 47.03 80.84
C THR A 703 -58.98 46.71 80.74
N ASN A 704 -59.80 47.45 81.48
CA ASN A 704 -61.25 47.45 81.36
C ASN A 704 -61.69 48.57 80.41
N PHE A 705 -62.89 48.46 79.85
CA PHE A 705 -63.46 49.50 79.00
C PHE A 705 -64.77 50.01 79.60
N VAL A 706 -64.87 51.33 79.76
CA VAL A 706 -66.12 52.02 80.07
C VAL A 706 -66.55 52.74 78.79
N GLY A 707 -67.45 52.12 78.03
CA GLY A 707 -67.69 52.52 76.64
C GLY A 707 -66.44 52.23 75.78
N ILE A 708 -65.91 53.25 75.11
CA ILE A 708 -64.68 53.15 74.30
C ILE A 708 -63.40 53.56 75.06
N ILE A 709 -63.51 53.98 76.33
CA ILE A 709 -62.39 54.51 77.10
C ILE A 709 -61.70 53.38 77.87
N PRO A 710 -60.40 53.09 77.63
CA PRO A 710 -59.64 52.11 78.40
C PRO A 710 -59.33 52.65 79.80
N HIS A 711 -59.67 51.88 80.83
CA HIS A 711 -59.36 52.12 82.23
C HIS A 711 -58.55 50.97 82.78
N LYS A 712 -57.34 51.27 83.26
CA LYS A 712 -56.42 50.27 83.77
C LYS A 712 -56.67 49.99 85.25
N THR A 713 -56.66 48.72 85.64
CA THR A 713 -56.82 48.29 87.02
C THR A 713 -55.89 47.14 87.34
N THR A 714 -55.33 47.13 88.54
CA THR A 714 -54.63 45.96 89.10
C THR A 714 -55.54 45.16 90.03
N THR A 715 -56.70 45.72 90.40
CA THR A 715 -57.66 45.10 91.32
C THR A 715 -58.86 44.54 90.56
N LEU A 716 -59.14 43.27 90.79
CA LEU A 716 -60.28 42.51 90.31
C LEU A 716 -61.30 42.36 91.45
N THR A 717 -62.59 42.44 91.17
CA THR A 717 -63.65 42.31 92.19
C THR A 717 -64.61 41.20 91.80
N THR A 718 -64.93 40.31 92.74
CA THR A 718 -65.82 39.16 92.48
C THR A 718 -67.24 39.64 92.23
N ASP A 719 -67.89 39.03 91.23
CA ASP A 719 -69.29 39.32 90.89
C ASP A 719 -70.28 38.64 91.84
N LYS A 720 -71.58 38.76 91.57
CA LYS A 720 -72.67 38.13 92.33
C LYS A 720 -72.57 36.60 92.45
N ASN A 721 -71.85 35.95 91.53
CA ASN A 721 -71.59 34.51 91.52
C ASN A 721 -70.24 34.17 92.17
N GLY A 722 -69.57 35.15 92.78
CA GLY A 722 -68.25 35.00 93.38
C GLY A 722 -67.15 34.80 92.35
N GLU A 723 -67.41 35.04 91.07
CA GLU A 723 -66.51 34.68 89.98
C GLU A 723 -65.71 35.89 89.49
N ILE A 724 -64.48 35.62 89.05
CA ILE A 724 -63.64 36.53 88.28
C ILE A 724 -63.10 35.77 87.07
N ILE A 725 -63.16 36.39 85.89
CA ILE A 725 -62.41 36.01 84.71
C ILE A 725 -61.62 37.24 84.25
N THR A 726 -60.33 37.09 83.98
CA THR A 726 -59.51 38.21 83.50
C THR A 726 -59.88 38.60 82.07
N GLN A 727 -59.84 39.91 81.78
CA GLN A 727 -60.17 40.45 80.46
C GLN A 727 -59.10 40.11 79.41
N GLN A 728 -57.85 40.05 79.85
CA GLN A 728 -56.68 39.76 79.04
C GLN A 728 -56.07 38.42 79.47
N HIS A 729 -55.40 37.74 78.54
CA HIS A 729 -54.61 36.56 78.87
C HIS A 729 -53.40 36.95 79.72
N LEU A 730 -53.06 36.09 80.66
CA LEU A 730 -51.76 36.05 81.29
C LEU A 730 -50.82 35.30 80.36
N ALA A 731 -49.67 35.90 80.06
CA ALA A 731 -48.63 35.25 79.27
C ALA A 731 -47.96 34.12 80.05
N TYR A 732 -47.18 33.29 79.36
CA TYR A 732 -46.27 32.31 79.98
C TYR A 732 -45.50 32.92 81.16
N GLY A 733 -45.48 32.22 82.30
CA GLY A 733 -44.73 32.65 83.48
C GLY A 733 -45.34 32.19 84.81
N ASN A 734 -44.70 32.63 85.89
CA ASN A 734 -45.07 32.34 87.26
C ASN A 734 -45.86 33.52 87.87
N TYR A 735 -46.93 33.21 88.58
CA TYR A 735 -47.86 34.18 89.14
C TYR A 735 -48.29 33.81 90.56
N GLN A 736 -48.86 34.77 91.27
CA GLN A 736 -49.62 34.50 92.49
C GLN A 736 -50.88 35.37 92.56
N LEU A 737 -51.96 34.78 93.06
CA LEU A 737 -53.24 35.44 93.33
C LEU A 737 -53.25 35.96 94.77
N GLU A 738 -53.43 37.26 94.94
CA GLU A 738 -53.40 37.95 96.23
C GLU A 738 -54.80 38.49 96.55
N GLU A 739 -55.31 38.21 97.74
CA GLU A 739 -56.52 38.87 98.23
C GLU A 739 -56.15 40.24 98.79
N ALA A 740 -56.53 41.29 98.06
CA ALA A 740 -56.18 42.67 98.42
C ALA A 740 -57.06 43.20 99.56
N LYS A 741 -58.33 42.76 99.61
CA LYS A 741 -59.23 43.07 100.72
C LYS A 741 -60.25 41.93 100.87
N PRO A 742 -60.29 41.24 102.04
CA PRO A 742 -61.35 40.27 102.31
C PRO A 742 -62.71 40.98 102.42
N LYS A 743 -63.79 40.22 102.25
CA LYS A 743 -65.14 40.72 102.57
C LYS A 743 -65.30 40.86 104.07
N ASP A 744 -66.01 41.88 104.52
CA ASP A 744 -66.29 42.07 105.94
C ASP A 744 -66.93 40.80 106.53
N GLY A 745 -66.40 40.36 107.67
CA GLY A 745 -66.78 39.09 108.29
C GLY A 745 -66.00 37.86 107.84
N TYR A 746 -64.97 38.01 107.01
CA TYR A 746 -64.13 36.90 106.52
C TYR A 746 -62.63 37.11 106.80
N ILE A 747 -61.92 36.01 107.02
CA ILE A 747 -60.47 35.98 107.27
C ILE A 747 -59.73 36.04 105.94
N SER A 748 -58.74 36.92 105.84
CA SER A 748 -57.92 37.06 104.64
C SER A 748 -57.09 35.80 104.35
N ILE A 749 -56.96 35.41 103.08
CA ILE A 749 -56.12 34.28 102.67
C ILE A 749 -54.65 34.67 102.41
N LYS A 750 -53.77 33.67 102.47
CA LYS A 750 -52.40 33.79 101.96
C LYS A 750 -52.39 33.80 100.42
N PRO A 751 -51.38 34.44 99.77
CA PRO A 751 -51.23 34.40 98.32
C PRO A 751 -51.18 32.97 97.78
N ILE A 752 -51.87 32.72 96.66
CA ILE A 752 -51.93 31.40 96.01
C ILE A 752 -51.02 31.42 94.78
N PRO A 753 -49.88 30.71 94.76
CA PRO A 753 -49.01 30.64 93.59
C PRO A 753 -49.64 29.77 92.50
N PHE A 754 -49.45 30.16 91.24
CA PHE A 754 -49.83 29.39 90.06
C PHE A 754 -48.89 29.70 88.88
N LYS A 755 -48.95 28.89 87.83
CA LYS A 755 -48.13 29.07 86.63
C LYS A 755 -48.99 29.01 85.39
N ILE A 756 -48.55 29.69 84.34
CA ILE A 756 -49.03 29.51 82.97
C ILE A 756 -47.84 28.97 82.19
N ASP A 757 -47.80 27.67 81.95
CA ASP A 757 -46.75 26.97 81.21
C ASP A 757 -47.33 25.80 80.39
N GLU A 758 -46.48 25.10 79.64
CA GLU A 758 -46.87 23.99 78.75
C GLU A 758 -47.43 22.77 79.50
N ASN A 759 -47.13 22.65 80.80
CA ASN A 759 -47.56 21.54 81.65
C ASN A 759 -48.82 21.88 82.46
N THR A 760 -49.25 23.15 82.41
CA THR A 760 -50.42 23.63 83.13
C THR A 760 -51.68 23.07 82.47
N ALA A 761 -52.58 22.49 83.27
CA ALA A 761 -53.88 22.05 82.80
C ALA A 761 -54.76 23.28 82.49
N LEU A 762 -54.73 23.71 81.23
CA LEU A 762 -55.53 24.81 80.70
C LEU A 762 -56.80 24.26 80.05
N GLU A 763 -57.93 24.92 80.29
CA GLU A 763 -59.24 24.57 79.73
C GLU A 763 -59.54 25.50 78.56
N ASP A 764 -59.91 24.96 77.40
CA ASP A 764 -60.46 25.79 76.32
C ASP A 764 -61.98 25.90 76.49
N ILE A 765 -62.44 27.08 76.89
CA ILE A 765 -63.85 27.35 77.13
C ILE A 765 -64.38 28.17 75.96
N LYS A 766 -65.40 27.63 75.29
CA LYS A 766 -66.09 28.31 74.19
C LYS A 766 -66.46 29.75 74.57
N ASP A 767 -66.14 30.68 73.67
CA ASP A 767 -66.33 32.14 73.82
C ASP A 767 -65.40 32.84 74.83
N LEU A 768 -64.68 32.11 75.69
CA LEU A 768 -63.70 32.67 76.63
C LEU A 768 -62.25 32.42 76.21
N GLY A 769 -61.99 31.38 75.43
CA GLY A 769 -60.67 30.92 75.00
C GLY A 769 -59.99 30.06 76.06
N THR A 770 -58.66 30.03 76.03
CA THR A 770 -57.84 29.28 76.99
C THR A 770 -57.90 29.91 78.38
N VAL A 771 -58.33 29.13 79.37
CA VAL A 771 -58.59 29.56 80.74
C VAL A 771 -57.85 28.66 81.73
N TYR A 772 -57.28 29.26 82.77
CA TYR A 772 -56.79 28.56 83.95
C TYR A 772 -57.74 28.82 85.13
N THR A 773 -58.28 27.77 85.73
CA THR A 773 -59.30 27.86 86.80
C THR A 773 -58.71 27.59 88.19
N ILE A 774 -58.90 28.53 89.13
CA ILE A 774 -58.56 28.37 90.56
C ILE A 774 -59.84 28.42 91.41
N LYS A 775 -59.94 27.59 92.45
CA LYS A 775 -60.99 27.70 93.47
C LYS A 775 -60.43 28.32 94.74
N VAL A 776 -61.13 29.32 95.28
CA VAL A 776 -60.67 30.11 96.42
C VAL A 776 -61.77 30.19 97.47
N SER A 777 -61.46 30.01 98.75
CA SER A 777 -62.42 30.13 99.86
C SER A 777 -61.89 31.03 100.98
N ASN A 778 -62.78 31.70 101.72
CA ASN A 778 -62.43 32.42 102.96
C ASN A 778 -63.18 31.75 104.11
N ASP A 779 -62.53 31.68 105.25
CA ASP A 779 -63.17 31.33 106.51
C ASP A 779 -63.89 32.54 107.10
N ARG A 780 -65.01 32.31 107.82
CA ARG A 780 -65.74 33.37 108.54
C ARG A 780 -64.98 33.78 109.80
N ILE A 781 -65.10 35.05 110.16
CA ILE A 781 -64.69 35.57 111.47
C ILE A 781 -65.66 35.04 112.53
N THR A 782 -65.13 34.44 113.60
CA THR A 782 -65.91 33.99 114.77
C THR A 782 -65.39 34.62 116.06
N GLY A 783 -66.24 34.70 117.08
CA GLY A 783 -65.93 35.21 118.41
C GLY A 783 -66.95 34.72 119.44
N ASP A 784 -66.74 35.10 120.69
CA ASP A 784 -67.53 34.71 121.84
C ASP A 784 -67.97 35.98 122.62
N MET A 785 -69.01 35.89 123.44
CA MET A 785 -69.36 36.93 124.42
C MET A 785 -69.39 36.37 125.84
N GLU A 786 -69.05 37.23 126.80
CA GLU A 786 -69.22 37.00 128.23
C GLU A 786 -69.82 38.26 128.88
N LEU A 787 -71.00 38.15 129.50
CA LEU A 787 -71.61 39.21 130.30
C LEU A 787 -71.49 38.86 131.78
N LEU A 788 -70.99 39.78 132.60
CA LEU A 788 -71.04 39.72 134.05
C LEU A 788 -72.24 40.52 134.58
N LYS A 789 -73.11 39.88 135.35
CA LYS A 789 -74.28 40.50 135.97
C LYS A 789 -74.11 40.64 137.48
N VAL A 790 -74.17 41.89 137.96
CA VAL A 790 -73.97 42.22 139.38
C VAL A 790 -75.05 43.16 139.93
N ASP A 791 -75.13 43.23 141.26
CA ASP A 791 -75.82 44.29 141.99
C ASP A 791 -75.03 45.61 141.85
N SER A 792 -75.72 46.72 141.57
CA SER A 792 -75.06 48.01 141.29
C SER A 792 -74.39 48.65 142.50
N GLU A 793 -74.82 48.33 143.72
CA GLU A 793 -74.30 48.87 144.98
C GLU A 793 -73.26 47.94 145.58
N THR A 794 -73.59 46.65 145.74
CA THR A 794 -72.67 45.68 146.40
C THR A 794 -71.63 45.10 145.45
N LYS A 795 -71.86 45.21 144.13
CA LYS A 795 -71.08 44.52 143.08
C LYS A 795 -71.07 42.99 143.23
N GLU A 796 -71.97 42.43 144.04
CA GLU A 796 -72.10 40.99 144.18
C GLU A 796 -72.75 40.38 142.92
N PRO A 797 -72.28 39.21 142.47
CA PRO A 797 -72.82 38.56 141.28
C PRO A 797 -74.26 38.08 141.49
N LEU A 798 -75.05 38.18 140.43
CA LEU A 798 -76.46 37.79 140.44
C LEU A 798 -76.70 36.57 139.57
N THR A 799 -77.12 35.47 140.20
CA THR A 799 -77.48 34.20 139.54
C THR A 799 -78.93 34.19 139.08
N ASP A 800 -79.23 33.33 138.10
CA ASP A 800 -80.58 33.06 137.56
C ASP A 800 -81.31 34.26 136.94
N ILE A 801 -80.57 35.30 136.55
CA ILE A 801 -81.08 36.42 135.75
C ILE A 801 -81.17 35.96 134.29
N GLU A 802 -82.31 36.15 133.64
CA GLU A 802 -82.52 35.67 132.25
C GLU A 802 -82.23 36.80 131.25
N PHE A 803 -81.47 36.47 130.20
CA PHE A 803 -81.09 37.38 129.12
C PHE A 803 -81.52 36.84 127.78
N LYS A 804 -81.75 37.75 126.84
CA LYS A 804 -81.94 37.46 125.44
C LYS A 804 -80.87 38.14 124.62
N VAL A 805 -80.04 37.36 123.95
CA VAL A 805 -79.10 37.84 122.94
C VAL A 805 -79.77 37.76 121.58
N LYS A 806 -79.65 38.81 120.77
CA LYS A 806 -80.14 38.83 119.38
C LYS A 806 -79.07 39.38 118.46
N ALA A 807 -78.81 38.66 117.36
CA ALA A 807 -78.04 39.17 116.25
C ALA A 807 -78.87 40.18 115.46
N LEU A 808 -78.44 41.44 115.47
CA LEU A 808 -79.10 42.54 114.77
C LEU A 808 -78.63 42.68 113.33
N ASP A 809 -77.36 42.36 113.08
CA ASP A 809 -76.75 42.40 111.76
C ASP A 809 -75.61 41.39 111.64
N GLY A 810 -75.02 41.28 110.45
CA GLY A 810 -73.91 40.35 110.17
C GLY A 810 -74.37 38.94 109.77
N LEU A 811 -73.47 37.96 109.86
CA LEU A 811 -73.66 36.64 109.27
C LEU A 811 -74.71 35.77 110.00
N MET A 812 -75.02 36.11 111.27
CA MET A 812 -76.06 35.45 112.07
C MET A 812 -77.35 36.26 112.22
N LYS A 813 -77.55 37.32 111.43
CA LYS A 813 -78.68 38.25 111.56
C LYS A 813 -80.02 37.55 111.78
N GLY A 814 -80.74 37.98 112.81
CA GLY A 814 -82.06 37.47 113.17
C GLY A 814 -82.06 36.29 114.16
N GLN A 815 -80.91 35.65 114.39
CA GLN A 815 -80.79 34.61 115.41
C GLN A 815 -80.92 35.18 116.83
N THR A 816 -81.50 34.40 117.73
CA THR A 816 -81.70 34.75 119.14
C THR A 816 -81.31 33.61 120.05
N TRP A 817 -80.73 33.95 121.19
CA TRP A 817 -80.33 33.01 122.23
C TRP A 817 -80.90 33.47 123.57
N ASP A 818 -81.56 32.56 124.28
CA ASP A 818 -82.02 32.78 125.64
C ASP A 818 -80.97 32.20 126.61
N LEU A 819 -80.47 33.01 127.53
CA LEU A 819 -79.36 32.69 128.42
C LEU A 819 -79.74 33.01 129.87
N LYS A 820 -79.04 32.40 130.83
CA LYS A 820 -79.17 32.72 132.26
C LYS A 820 -77.81 32.96 132.89
N SER A 821 -77.72 33.88 133.85
CA SER A 821 -76.50 34.04 134.64
C SER A 821 -76.30 32.86 135.58
N ASN A 822 -75.06 32.38 135.67
CA ASN A 822 -74.67 31.33 136.61
C ASN A 822 -74.46 31.86 138.05
N ASP A 823 -74.01 30.98 138.95
CA ASP A 823 -73.69 31.28 140.35
C ASP A 823 -72.66 32.40 140.55
N LYS A 824 -71.85 32.69 139.52
CA LYS A 824 -70.88 33.80 139.48
C LYS A 824 -71.38 35.03 138.74
N GLY A 825 -72.66 35.05 138.37
CA GLY A 825 -73.27 36.13 137.61
C GLY A 825 -72.87 36.16 136.12
N ILE A 826 -72.18 35.14 135.61
CA ILE A 826 -71.65 35.15 134.24
C ILE A 826 -72.63 34.51 133.26
N VAL A 827 -72.73 35.10 132.08
CA VAL A 827 -73.46 34.62 130.90
C VAL A 827 -72.50 34.53 129.74
N SER A 828 -72.32 33.35 129.15
CA SER A 828 -71.41 33.15 128.02
C SER A 828 -72.14 32.62 126.79
N LEU A 829 -71.81 33.12 125.60
CA LEU A 829 -72.27 32.60 124.32
C LEU A 829 -71.08 32.48 123.36
N LYS A 830 -70.84 31.29 122.84
CA LYS A 830 -69.69 30.99 121.97
C LYS A 830 -70.09 30.85 120.52
N GLY A 831 -69.12 31.04 119.62
CA GLY A 831 -69.29 30.80 118.19
C GLY A 831 -70.21 31.81 117.51
N LEU A 832 -70.25 33.04 118.02
CA LEU A 832 -70.85 34.17 117.34
C LEU A 832 -70.02 34.49 116.08
N GLU A 833 -70.68 34.73 114.94
CA GLU A 833 -69.99 35.15 113.72
C GLU A 833 -69.88 36.68 113.66
N TYR A 834 -69.18 37.23 112.68
CA TYR A 834 -69.12 38.68 112.50
C TYR A 834 -70.52 39.31 112.46
N GLY A 835 -70.75 40.31 113.29
CA GLY A 835 -72.05 40.97 113.39
C GLY A 835 -72.20 41.90 114.60
N HIS A 836 -73.34 42.58 114.60
CA HIS A 836 -73.77 43.45 115.68
C HIS A 836 -74.86 42.75 116.48
N TYR A 837 -74.72 42.74 117.79
CA TYR A 837 -75.56 41.99 118.70
C TYR A 837 -76.12 42.90 119.79
N LYS A 838 -77.28 42.54 120.31
CA LYS A 838 -77.82 43.11 121.55
C LYS A 838 -78.07 42.03 122.57
N ILE A 839 -77.82 42.34 123.84
CA ILE A 839 -78.21 41.53 124.98
C ILE A 839 -79.14 42.36 125.88
N GLU A 840 -80.29 41.80 126.21
CA GLU A 840 -81.32 42.45 127.03
C GLU A 840 -81.64 41.55 128.22
N GLU A 841 -81.78 42.14 129.41
CA GLU A 841 -82.32 41.44 130.56
C GLU A 841 -83.83 41.27 130.37
N VAL A 842 -84.32 40.04 130.40
CA VAL A 842 -85.75 39.74 130.20
C VAL A 842 -86.45 39.38 131.50
N LYS A 843 -85.70 38.93 132.51
CA LYS A 843 -86.25 38.59 133.83
C LYS A 843 -85.20 38.74 134.92
N THR A 844 -85.62 39.34 136.03
CA THR A 844 -84.78 39.64 137.19
C THR A 844 -85.34 39.02 138.48
N LEU A 845 -84.60 39.15 139.59
CA LEU A 845 -85.03 38.70 140.93
C LEU A 845 -86.13 39.62 141.48
N TRP A 846 -87.05 39.07 142.29
CA TRP A 846 -88.28 39.78 142.74
C TRP A 846 -88.04 41.10 143.49
N ASN A 847 -86.86 41.27 144.09
CA ASN A 847 -86.44 42.44 144.85
C ASN A 847 -85.44 43.31 144.09
N TYR A 848 -85.42 43.23 142.76
CA TYR A 848 -84.58 44.04 141.88
C TYR A 848 -85.39 44.65 140.74
N VAL A 849 -84.96 45.81 140.27
CA VAL A 849 -85.56 46.49 139.12
C VAL A 849 -84.85 46.03 137.85
N ILE A 850 -85.62 45.41 136.95
CA ILE A 850 -85.11 44.89 135.68
C ILE A 850 -84.40 45.98 134.88
N ASN A 851 -83.20 45.68 134.38
CA ASN A 851 -82.51 46.60 133.47
C ASN A 851 -83.19 46.57 132.10
N LYS A 852 -83.90 47.65 131.75
CA LYS A 852 -84.55 47.79 130.45
C LYS A 852 -83.62 48.32 129.36
N GLU A 853 -82.39 48.69 129.70
CA GLU A 853 -81.40 49.17 128.73
C GLU A 853 -80.60 47.99 128.17
N PRO A 854 -80.74 47.69 126.86
CA PRO A 854 -79.96 46.64 126.24
C PRO A 854 -78.50 47.06 126.08
N ILE A 855 -77.58 46.11 126.22
CA ILE A 855 -76.17 46.31 125.86
C ILE A 855 -75.97 45.85 124.43
N PHE A 856 -75.33 46.71 123.63
CA PHE A 856 -74.96 46.41 122.27
C PHE A 856 -73.49 46.06 122.18
N PHE A 857 -73.14 45.08 121.35
CA PHE A 857 -71.76 44.65 121.19
C PHE A 857 -71.49 44.09 119.79
N ASP A 858 -70.22 44.11 119.38
CA ASP A 858 -69.80 43.69 118.05
C ASP A 858 -68.80 42.54 118.12
N VAL A 859 -68.98 41.56 117.24
CA VAL A 859 -67.93 40.59 116.88
C VAL A 859 -67.32 41.08 115.57
N LYS A 860 -66.10 41.59 115.63
CA LYS A 860 -65.36 42.22 114.52
C LYS A 860 -64.04 41.53 114.22
N GLU A 861 -63.42 40.87 115.19
CA GLU A 861 -62.12 40.21 115.05
C GLU A 861 -62.23 38.70 115.26
N ASN A 862 -61.42 37.93 114.53
CA ASN A 862 -61.45 36.48 114.65
C ASN A 862 -60.84 36.02 115.99
N GLY A 863 -61.59 35.20 116.72
CA GLY A 863 -61.27 34.78 118.09
C GLY A 863 -61.59 35.82 119.17
N GLN A 864 -62.31 36.91 118.85
CA GLN A 864 -62.65 37.96 119.82
C GLN A 864 -63.53 37.42 120.95
N VAL A 865 -63.21 37.73 122.20
CA VAL A 865 -64.09 37.49 123.37
C VAL A 865 -64.60 38.82 123.88
N VAL A 866 -65.89 39.09 123.68
CA VAL A 866 -66.52 40.36 124.04
C VAL A 866 -66.98 40.32 125.49
N LYS A 867 -66.31 41.07 126.36
CA LYS A 867 -66.66 41.16 127.78
C LYS A 867 -67.59 42.34 128.03
N LEU A 868 -68.73 42.06 128.65
CA LEU A 868 -69.78 43.01 129.00
C LEU A 868 -70.04 42.95 130.50
N GLU A 869 -70.58 44.03 131.04
CA GLU A 869 -71.03 44.08 132.43
C GLU A 869 -72.38 44.79 132.50
N MET A 870 -73.31 44.24 133.28
CA MET A 870 -74.63 44.83 133.49
C MET A 870 -74.96 44.88 134.97
N GLU A 871 -75.34 46.06 135.44
CA GLU A 871 -75.69 46.30 136.83
C GLU A 871 -77.18 46.52 136.98
N ILE A 872 -77.75 46.11 138.12
CA ILE A 872 -79.14 46.41 138.50
C ILE A 872 -79.21 46.87 139.95
N LYS A 873 -80.17 47.75 140.25
CA LYS A 873 -80.49 48.22 141.59
C LYS A 873 -81.59 47.36 142.21
N ARG A 874 -81.50 47.17 143.53
CA ARG A 874 -82.58 46.60 144.34
C ARG A 874 -83.81 47.49 144.30
#